data_AF-A0A9N9YRH9-F1
#
_entry.id   AF-A0A9N9YRH9-F1
#
_cell.length_a   1.000
_cell.length_b   1.000
_cell.length_c   1.000
_cell.angle_alpha   90.00
_cell.angle_beta   90.00
_cell.angle_gamma   90.00
#
_symmetry.space_group_name_H-M   'P 1'
#
loop_
_entity.id
_entity.type
_entity.pdbx_description
1 polymer ?
#
loop_
_entity_poly.entity_id
_entity_poly.type
_entity_poly.pdbx_seq_one_letter_code
_entity_poly.pdbx_strand_id
1 'polypeptide(L)'
;MSLLRYDPEFYEEGAAAMNAQLPVFPVGDVESRRTRIEEFIRVAGGLPPLPENVTKQVHYAQAQDGYQVQILHVQRTKVASAPGPAIVHIHGGGYTCSNAGDYSPVLGSYVSETGVPMLSINYRLAPEHRFPVPLEDCWSALKWIQAHAAELKIDPNRLAVMGESAGGGLAAAIAILARDRKMNPPLAKQILIYPMLDDRTVQDHTGGLAVFGIEDVLTGWAAYLGDTYSTDKVTPYAAPGRLQDVTGLPPLYLDCGGLDMFARENISYATRFLEANIPLDLHIYEGVPHAFQRFAPRSQVTIKMRSYDSSVAVPFSEPPWLTGLPSPYYNDSHRKWQKACREFISEHLTPYALEWETQGNVPEYVFELFSKHNMLIPNLPAPLPIDMLKSLGIVELLGGLRIEDFDYMHFSIYISEMRKVGIGGPTSSLSTGMAYGMPPIITYGSQELQRRLLPDLILGKKRICIAITEPDAGSDVANITTTAKKTSCGKFYIVNGQKKWITNGVWSHYATMAVRTGRSGAAGISLLVVPLLDQPGVDLRRMKTSGGTASGTTFIDLEDVRVPVENLVGLEGQGMKMITRNFNHERLAIVIGIVSSARAALSAAFSYVSKREAFGSPLMEQPVVRNRLARAGAELESLSAWADQLVYQMANLEGQEARQQLGGFVALAKAKAGLVLDECARCAVLLFGGNGYTRTGQGELVEKIYREIPGARIPGGSEDVMFDLAVRQLLKTYHVKSEALKMDKAKI
;
A
#
# COMPACT_ATOMS: atom_id res chain seq x y z
N MET A 1 8.23 -32.51 20.47
CA MET A 1 8.41 -31.97 19.11
C MET A 1 8.68 -30.49 19.23
N SER A 2 9.69 -29.96 18.54
CA SER A 2 9.94 -28.51 18.52
C SER A 2 8.76 -27.80 17.87
N LEU A 3 8.32 -26.67 18.45
CA LEU A 3 7.30 -25.80 17.85
C LEU A 3 7.90 -24.79 16.85
N LEU A 4 9.22 -24.72 16.76
CA LEU A 4 9.92 -23.83 15.83
C LEU A 4 9.72 -24.30 14.40
N ARG A 5 9.44 -23.34 13.51
CA ARG A 5 9.26 -23.53 12.07
C ARG A 5 9.62 -22.24 11.35
N TYR A 6 10.00 -22.36 10.08
CA TYR A 6 10.14 -21.19 9.23
C TYR A 6 8.78 -20.49 9.07
N ASP A 7 8.83 -19.16 8.94
CA ASP A 7 7.70 -18.38 8.46
C ASP A 7 7.27 -18.90 7.07
N PRO A 8 5.98 -19.16 6.81
CA PRO A 8 5.54 -19.82 5.60
C PRO A 8 5.91 -19.08 4.31
N GLU A 9 5.81 -17.75 4.30
CA GLU A 9 6.11 -16.93 3.12
C GLU A 9 7.61 -16.79 2.90
N PHE A 10 8.36 -16.58 3.99
CA PHE A 10 9.82 -16.64 3.94
C PHE A 10 10.28 -17.98 3.37
N TYR A 11 9.69 -19.09 3.85
CA TYR A 11 10.04 -20.43 3.38
C TYR A 11 9.66 -20.61 1.92
N GLU A 12 8.51 -20.12 1.47
CA GLU A 12 8.10 -20.23 0.06
C GLU A 12 9.06 -19.50 -0.88
N GLU A 13 9.43 -18.25 -0.58
CA GLU A 13 10.36 -17.48 -1.42
C GLU A 13 11.80 -17.99 -1.30
N GLY A 14 12.24 -18.30 -0.08
CA GLY A 14 13.60 -18.71 0.24
C GLY A 14 13.88 -20.20 0.04
N ALA A 15 12.86 -21.04 -0.20
CA ALA A 15 12.95 -22.50 -0.22
C ALA A 15 14.07 -23.02 -1.11
N ALA A 16 14.30 -22.43 -2.29
CA ALA A 16 15.37 -22.88 -3.18
C ALA A 16 16.77 -22.68 -2.58
N ALA A 17 16.99 -21.57 -1.87
CA ALA A 17 18.24 -21.28 -1.18
C ALA A 17 18.40 -22.10 0.11
N MET A 18 17.29 -22.40 0.80
CA MET A 18 17.27 -23.17 2.06
C MET A 18 17.33 -24.69 1.86
N ASN A 19 16.77 -25.19 0.76
CA ASN A 19 16.77 -26.62 0.40
C ASN A 19 18.01 -27.06 -0.40
N ALA A 20 18.84 -26.11 -0.83
CA ALA A 20 20.19 -26.43 -1.25
C ALA A 20 20.89 -27.07 -0.04
N GLN A 21 21.36 -28.32 -0.16
CA GLN A 21 22.20 -28.93 0.88
C GLN A 21 23.51 -28.12 0.97
N LEU A 22 23.51 -27.07 1.78
CA LEU A 22 24.69 -26.27 2.02
C LEU A 22 25.70 -27.18 2.74
N PRO A 23 26.95 -27.26 2.26
CA PRO A 23 27.96 -28.05 2.93
C PRO A 23 28.17 -27.50 4.35
N VAL A 24 28.06 -28.39 5.34
CA VAL A 24 28.46 -28.10 6.71
C VAL A 24 29.98 -28.27 6.79
N PHE A 25 30.68 -27.17 7.03
CA PHE A 25 32.14 -27.20 7.15
C PHE A 25 32.56 -27.45 8.60
N PRO A 26 33.63 -28.24 8.84
CA PRO A 26 34.18 -28.44 10.18
C PRO A 26 34.49 -27.11 10.89
N VAL A 27 34.40 -27.09 12.22
CA VAL A 27 34.81 -25.94 13.02
C VAL A 27 36.29 -25.62 12.74
N GLY A 28 36.60 -24.36 12.49
CA GLY A 28 37.95 -23.88 12.17
C GLY A 28 38.28 -23.82 10.68
N ASP A 29 37.44 -24.37 9.80
CA ASP A 29 37.64 -24.29 8.34
C ASP A 29 37.21 -22.91 7.80
N VAL A 30 38.13 -21.95 7.88
CA VAL A 30 37.92 -20.57 7.40
C VAL A 30 37.96 -20.48 5.87
N GLU A 31 38.87 -21.22 5.23
CA GLU A 31 39.09 -21.14 3.78
C GLU A 31 37.88 -21.63 2.98
N SER A 32 37.26 -22.74 3.38
CA SER A 32 36.04 -23.22 2.72
C SER A 32 34.87 -22.25 2.90
N ARG A 33 34.78 -21.56 4.05
CA ARG A 33 33.76 -20.54 4.31
C ARG A 33 33.96 -19.28 3.48
N ARG A 34 35.21 -18.83 3.29
CA ARG A 34 35.55 -17.73 2.36
C ARG A 34 35.15 -18.08 0.94
N THR A 35 35.56 -19.26 0.48
CA THR A 35 35.23 -19.78 -0.85
C THR A 35 33.71 -19.83 -1.06
N ARG A 36 32.94 -20.30 -0.08
CA ARG A 36 31.46 -20.34 -0.15
C ARG A 36 30.84 -18.97 -0.44
N ILE A 37 31.32 -17.90 0.20
CA ILE A 37 30.79 -16.55 -0.01
C ILE A 37 31.16 -16.01 -1.39
N GLU A 38 32.39 -16.23 -1.84
CA GLU A 38 32.84 -15.83 -3.19
C GLU A 38 32.03 -16.54 -4.28
N GLU A 39 31.80 -17.85 -4.12
CA GLU A 39 30.99 -18.64 -5.05
C GLU A 39 29.53 -18.20 -5.05
N PHE A 40 28.96 -17.87 -3.89
CA PHE A 40 27.60 -17.34 -3.80
C PHE A 40 27.45 -16.05 -4.61
N ILE A 41 28.37 -15.10 -4.45
CA ILE A 41 28.36 -13.83 -5.21
C ILE A 41 28.53 -14.10 -6.71
N ARG A 42 29.43 -15.02 -7.08
CA ARG A 42 29.67 -15.39 -8.49
C ARG A 42 28.44 -16.03 -9.14
N VAL A 43 27.81 -17.00 -8.47
CA VAL A 43 26.63 -17.73 -8.97
C VAL A 43 25.41 -16.83 -9.07
N ALA A 44 25.30 -15.81 -8.21
CA ALA A 44 24.25 -14.80 -8.28
C ALA A 44 24.41 -13.81 -9.47
N GLY A 45 25.42 -13.97 -10.32
CA GLY A 45 25.68 -13.07 -11.46
C GLY A 45 26.43 -11.80 -11.08
N GLY A 46 27.07 -11.77 -9.90
CA GLY A 46 27.74 -10.61 -9.35
C GLY A 46 26.84 -9.76 -8.44
N LEU A 47 27.39 -8.65 -7.95
CA LEU A 47 26.64 -7.71 -7.12
C LEU A 47 25.71 -6.85 -7.99
N PRO A 48 24.46 -6.57 -7.54
CA PRO A 48 23.58 -5.64 -8.22
C PRO A 48 24.24 -4.27 -8.41
N PRO A 49 23.91 -3.53 -9.48
CA PRO A 49 24.43 -2.17 -9.68
C PRO A 49 23.92 -1.22 -8.60
N LEU A 50 24.68 -0.15 -8.34
CA LEU A 50 24.24 0.95 -7.48
C LEU A 50 23.05 1.69 -8.13
N PRO A 51 22.12 2.25 -7.33
CA PRO A 51 21.10 3.16 -7.84
C PRO A 51 21.70 4.35 -8.60
N GLU A 52 21.05 4.79 -9.68
CA GLU A 52 21.58 5.86 -10.57
C GLU A 52 21.85 7.20 -9.86
N ASN A 53 21.12 7.47 -8.77
CA ASN A 53 21.26 8.67 -7.96
C ASN A 53 22.32 8.55 -6.85
N VAL A 54 23.13 7.49 -6.85
CA VAL A 54 24.16 7.19 -5.84
C VAL A 54 25.53 7.08 -6.48
N THR A 55 26.54 7.58 -5.78
CA THR A 55 27.95 7.50 -6.14
C THR A 55 28.75 6.84 -5.03
N LYS A 56 29.91 6.32 -5.40
CA LYS A 56 30.84 5.62 -4.52
C LYS A 56 32.22 6.25 -4.62
N GLN A 57 32.82 6.55 -3.48
CA GLN A 57 34.19 7.05 -3.36
C GLN A 57 34.94 6.22 -2.32
N VAL A 58 36.26 6.21 -2.42
CA VAL A 58 37.13 5.48 -1.50
C VAL A 58 38.03 6.47 -0.79
N HIS A 59 38.05 6.40 0.54
CA HIS A 59 38.98 7.11 1.39
C HIS A 59 39.85 6.12 2.15
N TYR A 60 40.90 6.63 2.80
CA TYR A 60 41.82 5.82 3.59
C TYR A 60 42.09 6.48 4.94
N ALA A 61 42.01 5.70 6.01
CA ALA A 61 42.42 6.08 7.35
C ALA A 61 43.68 5.30 7.75
N GLN A 62 44.65 5.99 8.34
CA GLN A 62 45.87 5.34 8.82
C GLN A 62 45.63 4.71 10.20
N ALA A 63 45.76 3.39 10.28
CA ALA A 63 45.79 2.64 11.53
C ALA A 63 47.11 2.88 12.29
N GLN A 64 47.15 2.52 13.57
CA GLN A 64 48.32 2.75 14.44
C GLN A 64 49.60 2.05 13.94
N ASP A 65 49.45 0.89 13.30
CA ASP A 65 50.55 0.11 12.72
C ASP A 65 50.93 0.57 11.31
N GLY A 66 50.35 1.67 10.83
CA GLY A 66 50.59 2.25 9.51
C GLY A 66 49.72 1.68 8.39
N TYR A 67 48.88 0.67 8.66
CA TYR A 67 47.97 0.12 7.66
C TYR A 67 46.95 1.16 7.17
N GLN A 68 46.65 1.15 5.87
CA GLN A 68 45.66 2.06 5.26
C GLN A 68 44.29 1.38 5.23
N VAL A 69 43.47 1.66 6.23
CA VAL A 69 42.10 1.15 6.34
C VAL A 69 41.24 1.83 5.28
N GLN A 70 40.70 1.03 4.37
CA GLN A 70 39.84 1.54 3.30
C GLN A 70 38.44 1.88 3.85
N ILE A 71 37.91 3.05 3.46
CA ILE A 71 36.57 3.51 3.80
C ILE A 71 35.81 3.75 2.50
N LEU A 72 34.75 2.98 2.30
CA LEU A 72 33.86 3.10 1.15
C LEU A 72 32.75 4.09 1.45
N HIS A 73 32.83 5.28 0.87
CA HIS A 73 31.85 6.33 1.02
C HIS A 73 30.77 6.22 -0.06
N VAL A 74 29.55 5.91 0.35
CA VAL A 74 28.36 5.82 -0.50
C VAL A 74 27.46 7.01 -0.21
N GLN A 75 27.18 7.83 -1.21
CA GLN A 75 26.41 9.07 -1.07
C GLN A 75 25.59 9.37 -2.33
N ARG A 76 24.56 10.21 -2.21
CA ARG A 76 23.81 10.67 -3.39
C ARG A 76 24.72 11.47 -4.33
N THR A 77 24.48 11.34 -5.65
CA THR A 77 25.19 12.10 -6.68
C THR A 77 25.09 13.61 -6.48
N LYS A 78 23.94 14.07 -5.95
CA LYS A 78 23.73 15.45 -5.50
C LYS A 78 23.93 15.51 -3.98
N VAL A 79 25.11 15.92 -3.56
CA VAL A 79 25.45 16.13 -2.15
C VAL A 79 24.75 17.40 -1.64
N ALA A 80 24.23 17.35 -0.41
CA ALA A 80 23.59 18.50 0.22
C ALA A 80 24.58 19.65 0.43
N SER A 81 24.08 20.89 0.41
CA SER A 81 24.92 22.08 0.63
C SER A 81 25.31 22.28 2.09
N ALA A 82 24.51 21.78 3.03
CA ALA A 82 24.73 21.87 4.48
C ALA A 82 25.18 20.53 5.06
N PRO A 83 26.02 20.52 6.13
CA PRO A 83 26.39 19.30 6.84
C PRO A 83 25.16 18.57 7.40
N GLY A 84 25.11 17.24 7.22
CA GLY A 84 23.98 16.40 7.61
C GLY A 84 24.36 15.17 8.42
N PRO A 85 23.39 14.30 8.79
CA PRO A 85 23.70 13.04 9.46
C PRO A 85 24.52 12.11 8.56
N ALA A 86 25.25 11.17 9.16
CA ALA A 86 25.91 10.09 8.44
C ALA A 86 25.93 8.80 9.26
N ILE A 87 26.10 7.68 8.56
CA ILE A 87 26.22 6.36 9.20
C ILE A 87 27.60 5.80 8.89
N VAL A 88 28.36 5.45 9.93
CA VAL A 88 29.57 4.65 9.82
C VAL A 88 29.15 3.19 9.84
N HIS A 89 29.31 2.51 8.71
CA HIS A 89 28.90 1.13 8.52
C HIS A 89 30.10 0.19 8.69
N ILE A 90 29.88 -0.98 9.27
CA ILE A 90 30.88 -2.05 9.40
C ILE A 90 30.25 -3.34 8.89
N HIS A 91 30.89 -3.94 7.88
CA HIS A 91 30.33 -5.10 7.21
C HIS A 91 30.36 -6.36 8.09
N GLY A 92 29.41 -7.28 7.84
CA GLY A 92 29.41 -8.61 8.43
C GLY A 92 30.42 -9.56 7.79
N GLY A 93 30.22 -10.87 7.99
CA GLY A 93 31.09 -11.93 7.46
C GLY A 93 31.80 -12.77 8.53
N GLY A 94 31.26 -12.83 9.74
CA GLY A 94 31.77 -13.71 10.81
C GLY A 94 33.23 -13.46 11.18
N TYR A 95 33.70 -12.22 11.05
CA TYR A 95 35.10 -11.76 11.19
C TYR A 95 36.10 -12.31 10.16
N THR A 96 35.71 -13.26 9.32
CA THR A 96 36.64 -14.06 8.51
C THR A 96 36.48 -13.88 7.00
N CYS A 97 35.36 -13.31 6.55
CA CYS A 97 35.08 -13.10 5.14
C CYS A 97 34.30 -11.79 4.88
N SER A 98 33.94 -11.56 3.61
CA SER A 98 33.32 -10.34 3.08
C SER A 98 34.18 -9.08 3.18
N ASN A 99 33.74 -8.02 2.52
CA ASN A 99 34.37 -6.71 2.52
C ASN A 99 33.31 -5.59 2.40
N ALA A 100 33.74 -4.34 2.59
CA ALA A 100 32.86 -3.16 2.46
C ALA A 100 32.17 -3.05 1.09
N GLY A 101 32.80 -3.54 0.02
CA GLY A 101 32.28 -3.55 -1.34
C GLY A 101 31.10 -4.51 -1.54
N ASP A 102 31.08 -5.65 -0.86
CA ASP A 102 29.99 -6.64 -0.94
C ASP A 102 28.65 -6.07 -0.44
N TYR A 103 28.73 -5.09 0.45
CA TYR A 103 27.57 -4.39 1.02
C TYR A 103 27.21 -3.12 0.23
N SER A 104 28.02 -2.71 -0.75
CA SER A 104 27.78 -1.45 -1.46
C SER A 104 26.41 -1.34 -2.15
N PRO A 105 25.80 -2.39 -2.73
CA PRO A 105 24.47 -2.29 -3.32
C PRO A 105 23.38 -2.01 -2.27
N VAL A 106 23.39 -2.71 -1.13
CA VAL A 106 22.40 -2.51 -0.07
C VAL A 106 22.54 -1.14 0.58
N LEU A 107 23.79 -0.70 0.82
CA LEU A 107 24.06 0.66 1.29
C LEU A 107 23.61 1.71 0.27
N GLY A 108 23.78 1.43 -1.03
CA GLY A 108 23.29 2.27 -2.11
C GLY A 108 21.78 2.44 -2.06
N SER A 109 21.03 1.37 -1.83
CA SER A 109 19.56 1.45 -1.65
C SER A 109 19.18 2.32 -0.45
N TYR A 110 19.83 2.12 0.71
CA TYR A 110 19.58 2.96 1.90
C TYR A 110 19.90 4.44 1.66
N VAL A 111 21.03 4.74 1.03
CA VAL A 111 21.43 6.11 0.66
C VAL A 111 20.46 6.72 -0.35
N SER A 112 20.01 5.94 -1.33
CA SER A 112 19.04 6.39 -2.33
C SER A 112 17.72 6.78 -1.69
N GLU A 113 17.20 5.96 -0.77
CA GLU A 113 15.92 6.18 -0.10
C GLU A 113 16.00 7.31 0.94
N THR A 114 16.99 7.26 1.82
CA THR A 114 17.09 8.17 2.98
C THR A 114 17.81 9.47 2.68
N GLY A 115 18.77 9.46 1.75
CA GLY A 115 19.70 10.56 1.51
C GLY A 115 20.81 10.70 2.54
N VAL A 116 20.90 9.81 3.53
CA VAL A 116 21.94 9.82 4.55
C VAL A 116 23.18 9.11 3.99
N PRO A 117 24.35 9.77 3.88
CA PRO A 117 25.57 9.12 3.42
C PRO A 117 26.03 8.02 4.38
N MET A 118 26.58 6.94 3.82
CA MET A 118 27.09 5.80 4.57
C MET A 118 28.57 5.57 4.26
N LEU A 119 29.39 5.40 5.30
CA LEU A 119 30.83 5.23 5.22
C LEU A 119 31.19 3.84 5.74
N SER A 120 31.38 2.89 4.83
CA SER A 120 31.61 1.48 5.15
C SER A 120 33.09 1.18 5.34
N ILE A 121 33.47 0.71 6.53
CA ILE A 121 34.85 0.42 6.91
C ILE A 121 35.22 -0.99 6.44
N ASN A 122 36.33 -1.11 5.70
CA ASN A 122 36.90 -2.37 5.27
C ASN A 122 38.03 -2.80 6.22
N TYR A 123 37.65 -3.45 7.33
CA TYR A 123 38.60 -3.87 8.37
C TYR A 123 39.35 -5.15 7.96
N ARG A 124 40.53 -5.37 8.55
CA ARG A 124 41.31 -6.58 8.28
C ARG A 124 40.67 -7.83 8.92
N LEU A 125 40.62 -8.93 8.18
CA LEU A 125 39.92 -10.14 8.59
C LEU A 125 40.77 -11.07 9.47
N ALA A 126 40.09 -11.83 10.31
CA ALA A 126 40.65 -12.96 11.05
C ALA A 126 40.72 -14.22 10.15
N PRO A 127 41.58 -15.20 10.45
CA PRO A 127 42.50 -15.29 11.60
C PRO A 127 43.83 -14.56 11.42
N GLU A 128 44.12 -13.99 10.24
CA GLU A 128 45.37 -13.29 9.95
C GLU A 128 45.53 -12.03 10.82
N HIS A 129 44.40 -11.37 11.08
CA HIS A 129 44.32 -10.19 11.95
C HIS A 129 43.28 -10.41 13.04
N ARG A 130 43.73 -10.97 14.16
CA ARG A 130 42.91 -11.25 15.35
C ARG A 130 42.61 -9.98 16.15
N PHE A 131 41.67 -10.05 17.09
CA PHE A 131 41.45 -9.00 18.08
C PHE A 131 42.80 -8.58 18.74
N PRO A 132 43.10 -7.28 18.89
CA PRO A 132 42.22 -6.13 18.66
C PRO A 132 42.32 -5.49 17.27
N VAL A 133 43.03 -6.10 16.30
CA VAL A 133 43.34 -5.45 15.01
C VAL A 133 42.09 -4.98 14.24
N PRO A 134 41.05 -5.82 14.03
CA PRO A 134 39.83 -5.37 13.34
C PRO A 134 39.13 -4.20 14.03
N LEU A 135 39.12 -4.19 15.37
CA LEU A 135 38.51 -3.13 16.16
C LEU A 135 39.30 -1.81 16.07
N GLU A 136 40.63 -1.88 16.14
CA GLU A 136 41.49 -0.70 16.02
C GLU A 136 41.50 -0.13 14.59
N ASP A 137 41.33 -0.97 13.56
CA ASP A 137 41.07 -0.50 12.19
C ASP A 137 39.78 0.33 12.14
N CYS A 138 38.70 -0.19 12.71
CA CYS A 138 37.42 0.51 12.73
C CYS A 138 37.46 1.79 13.60
N TRP A 139 38.17 1.76 14.72
CA TRP A 139 38.39 2.94 15.56
C TRP A 139 39.18 4.02 14.82
N SER A 140 40.23 3.63 14.10
CA SER A 140 41.05 4.56 13.31
C SER A 140 40.23 5.19 12.19
N ALA A 141 39.41 4.41 11.50
CA ALA A 141 38.48 4.91 10.50
C ALA A 141 37.42 5.86 11.08
N LEU A 142 36.79 5.52 12.22
CA LEU A 142 35.81 6.39 12.86
C LEU A 142 36.41 7.75 13.24
N LYS A 143 37.62 7.77 13.84
CA LYS A 143 38.33 9.02 14.16
C LYS A 143 38.63 9.83 12.90
N TRP A 144 39.05 9.16 11.83
CA TRP A 144 39.32 9.84 10.55
C TRP A 144 38.05 10.47 10.00
N ILE A 145 36.91 9.76 10.00
CA ILE A 145 35.61 10.27 9.54
C ILE A 145 35.20 11.50 10.35
N GLN A 146 35.33 11.45 11.69
CA GLN A 146 35.01 12.59 12.55
C GLN A 146 35.92 13.80 12.26
N ALA A 147 37.23 13.57 12.07
CA ALA A 147 38.19 14.62 11.77
C ALA A 147 37.95 15.29 10.39
N HIS A 148 37.42 14.54 9.42
CA HIS A 148 37.15 15.02 8.06
C HIS A 148 35.66 15.32 7.84
N ALA A 149 34.85 15.41 8.89
CA ALA A 149 33.40 15.59 8.80
C ALA A 149 33.01 16.85 7.99
N ALA A 150 33.77 17.95 8.13
CA ALA A 150 33.53 19.17 7.37
C ALA A 150 33.73 19.00 5.85
N GLU A 151 34.75 18.22 5.45
CA GLU A 151 35.04 17.89 4.05
C GLU A 151 33.97 16.96 3.47
N LEU A 152 33.53 16.01 4.29
CA LEU A 152 32.51 15.02 3.95
C LEU A 152 31.07 15.57 4.02
N LYS A 153 30.88 16.83 4.45
CA LYS A 153 29.56 17.44 4.71
C LYS A 153 28.72 16.66 5.72
N ILE A 154 29.37 16.22 6.79
CA ILE A 154 28.78 15.49 7.91
C ILE A 154 28.75 16.40 9.14
N ASP A 155 27.63 16.42 9.85
CA ASP A 155 27.54 16.96 11.21
C ASP A 155 28.05 15.91 12.21
N PRO A 156 29.18 16.14 12.90
CA PRO A 156 29.76 15.15 13.81
C PRO A 156 28.87 14.85 15.02
N ASN A 157 27.88 15.69 15.36
CA ASN A 157 26.89 15.40 16.42
C ASN A 157 25.79 14.43 15.97
N ARG A 158 25.75 14.11 14.68
CA ARG A 158 24.73 13.25 14.04
C ARG A 158 25.34 12.04 13.35
N LEU A 159 26.46 11.55 13.89
CA LEU A 159 27.15 10.37 13.41
C LEU A 159 26.63 9.13 14.14
N ALA A 160 26.03 8.20 13.40
CA ALA A 160 25.60 6.90 13.92
C ALA A 160 26.56 5.79 13.48
N VAL A 161 26.60 4.69 14.23
CA VAL A 161 27.31 3.47 13.84
C VAL A 161 26.32 2.37 13.50
N MET A 162 26.60 1.60 12.45
CA MET A 162 25.76 0.51 11.98
C MET A 162 26.60 -0.72 11.62
N GLY A 163 26.07 -1.91 11.81
CA GLY A 163 26.64 -3.11 11.22
C GLY A 163 25.76 -4.34 11.34
N GLU A 164 25.98 -5.28 10.43
CA GLU A 164 25.32 -6.59 10.42
C GLU A 164 26.22 -7.68 10.99
N SER A 165 25.67 -8.62 11.77
CA SER A 165 26.40 -9.82 12.23
C SER A 165 27.70 -9.45 12.95
N ALA A 166 28.86 -9.99 12.56
CA ALA A 166 30.17 -9.61 13.10
C ALA A 166 30.49 -8.10 13.02
N GLY A 167 30.02 -7.43 11.98
CA GLY A 167 30.13 -5.96 11.85
C GLY A 167 29.26 -5.23 12.86
N GLY A 168 28.10 -5.78 13.20
CA GLY A 168 27.26 -5.31 14.30
C GLY A 168 27.94 -5.48 15.67
N GLY A 169 28.69 -6.58 15.84
CA GLY A 169 29.56 -6.79 17.00
C GLY A 169 30.64 -5.70 17.12
N LEU A 170 31.35 -5.41 16.02
CA LEU A 170 32.34 -4.32 15.98
C LEU A 170 31.70 -2.94 16.17
N ALA A 171 30.49 -2.70 15.65
CA ALA A 171 29.75 -1.46 15.83
C ALA A 171 29.42 -1.21 17.30
N ALA A 172 28.96 -2.24 18.02
CA ALA A 172 28.75 -2.18 19.46
C ALA A 172 30.08 -1.96 20.21
N ALA A 173 31.14 -2.68 19.85
CA ALA A 173 32.46 -2.51 20.46
C ALA A 173 33.01 -1.09 20.27
N ILE A 174 32.80 -0.47 19.10
CA ILE A 174 33.16 0.93 18.85
C ILE A 174 32.33 1.89 19.68
N ALA A 175 31.03 1.66 19.85
CA ALA A 175 30.20 2.50 20.71
C ALA A 175 30.72 2.49 22.15
N ILE A 176 31.15 1.32 22.64
CA ILE A 176 31.79 1.17 23.96
C ILE A 176 33.12 1.93 24.01
N LEU A 177 34.00 1.73 23.02
CA LEU A 177 35.27 2.47 22.94
C LEU A 177 35.07 3.98 22.86
N ALA A 178 34.08 4.45 22.08
CA ALA A 178 33.80 5.87 21.93
C ALA A 178 33.37 6.51 23.26
N ARG A 179 32.52 5.81 24.03
CA ARG A 179 32.15 6.23 25.38
C ARG A 179 33.37 6.24 26.30
N ASP A 180 34.10 5.14 26.38
CA ASP A 180 35.18 4.96 27.37
C ASP A 180 36.39 5.85 27.07
N ARG A 181 36.67 6.12 25.80
CA ARG A 181 37.70 7.08 25.35
C ARG A 181 37.18 8.52 25.28
N LYS A 182 35.95 8.79 25.72
CA LYS A 182 35.32 10.13 25.79
C LYS A 182 35.36 10.88 24.46
N MET A 183 34.99 10.21 23.37
CA MET A 183 34.86 10.81 22.04
C MET A 183 33.90 12.00 22.08
N ASN A 184 34.30 13.11 21.44
CA ASN A 184 33.52 14.35 21.43
C ASN A 184 33.51 14.97 20.02
N PRO A 185 32.32 15.17 19.40
CA PRO A 185 30.99 14.78 19.89
C PRO A 185 30.81 13.25 20.06
N PRO A 186 29.90 12.81 20.94
CA PRO A 186 29.56 11.38 21.09
C PRO A 186 28.81 10.88 19.85
N LEU A 187 28.79 9.55 19.67
CA LEU A 187 27.93 8.92 18.66
C LEU A 187 26.45 9.19 18.96
N ALA A 188 25.66 9.40 17.91
CA ALA A 188 24.25 9.77 18.02
C ALA A 188 23.31 8.56 18.18
N LYS A 189 23.66 7.42 17.56
CA LYS A 189 22.87 6.17 17.58
C LYS A 189 23.75 4.98 17.21
N GLN A 190 23.39 3.80 17.70
CA GLN A 190 23.92 2.52 17.22
C GLN A 190 22.78 1.69 16.61
N ILE A 191 23.02 1.13 15.42
CA ILE A 191 22.06 0.38 14.62
C ILE A 191 22.64 -1.01 14.37
N LEU A 192 22.20 -1.99 15.15
CA LEU A 192 22.79 -3.32 15.18
C LEU A 192 21.84 -4.33 14.55
N ILE A 193 22.25 -4.94 13.44
CA ILE A 193 21.41 -5.85 12.66
C ILE A 193 21.91 -7.27 12.91
N TYR A 194 21.11 -8.08 13.61
CA TYR A 194 21.46 -9.43 14.12
C TYR A 194 22.93 -9.55 14.59
N PRO A 195 23.42 -8.66 15.48
CA PRO A 195 24.84 -8.56 15.76
C PRO A 195 25.39 -9.82 16.44
N MET A 196 26.65 -10.15 16.19
CA MET A 196 27.39 -11.23 16.85
C MET A 196 28.11 -10.66 18.08
N LEU A 197 27.51 -10.83 19.27
CA LEU A 197 27.85 -10.10 20.49
C LEU A 197 28.54 -10.95 21.56
N ASP A 198 28.25 -12.25 21.64
CA ASP A 198 28.67 -13.09 22.77
C ASP A 198 29.45 -14.34 22.32
N ASP A 199 30.71 -14.44 22.75
CA ASP A 199 31.57 -15.59 22.47
C ASP A 199 31.15 -16.86 23.21
N ARG A 200 30.20 -16.76 24.15
CA ARG A 200 29.67 -17.87 24.94
C ARG A 200 28.49 -18.59 24.26
N THR A 201 28.07 -18.16 23.08
CA THR A 201 27.07 -18.87 22.27
C THR A 201 27.70 -20.12 21.65
N VAL A 202 27.49 -21.27 22.31
CA VAL A 202 28.14 -22.56 21.98
C VAL A 202 27.16 -23.71 21.71
N GLN A 203 25.86 -23.44 21.67
CA GLN A 203 24.81 -24.45 21.41
C GLN A 203 23.78 -23.94 20.42
N ASP A 204 23.30 -24.84 19.54
CA ASP A 204 22.14 -24.58 18.69
C ASP A 204 20.85 -24.57 19.52
N HIS A 205 20.11 -23.47 19.43
CA HIS A 205 18.81 -23.29 20.08
C HIS A 205 17.65 -23.11 19.09
N THR A 206 17.90 -23.25 17.80
CA THR A 206 16.92 -23.10 16.71
C THR A 206 16.27 -24.42 16.28
N GLY A 207 16.72 -25.54 16.85
CA GLY A 207 16.21 -26.86 16.50
C GLY A 207 16.62 -27.32 15.11
N GLY A 208 17.83 -26.96 14.67
CA GLY A 208 18.36 -27.31 13.34
C GLY A 208 17.85 -26.43 12.19
N LEU A 209 17.22 -25.28 12.48
CA LEU A 209 16.67 -24.36 11.48
C LEU A 209 17.58 -23.14 11.22
N ALA A 210 18.77 -23.09 11.81
CA ALA A 210 19.72 -22.03 11.53
C ALA A 210 20.38 -22.20 10.15
N VAL A 211 20.47 -21.11 9.39
CA VAL A 211 21.23 -21.05 8.13
C VAL A 211 22.70 -20.75 8.39
N PHE A 212 22.97 -19.82 9.31
CA PHE A 212 24.28 -19.61 9.89
C PHE A 212 24.36 -20.44 11.16
N GLY A 213 24.98 -21.63 11.04
CA GLY A 213 24.92 -22.68 12.05
C GLY A 213 25.92 -22.49 13.19
N ILE A 214 25.86 -23.39 14.18
CA ILE A 214 26.74 -23.32 15.35
C ILE A 214 28.22 -23.46 14.96
N GLU A 215 28.54 -24.26 13.94
CA GLU A 215 29.90 -24.43 13.43
C GLU A 215 30.46 -23.12 12.86
N ASP A 216 29.61 -22.30 12.24
CA ASP A 216 29.99 -20.98 11.72
C ASP A 216 30.26 -19.99 12.87
N VAL A 217 29.42 -20.00 13.91
CA VAL A 217 29.60 -19.18 15.13
C VAL A 217 30.91 -19.52 15.82
N LEU A 218 31.17 -20.81 16.07
CA LEU A 218 32.39 -21.27 16.75
C LEU A 218 33.64 -20.94 15.93
N THR A 219 33.59 -21.12 14.61
CA THR A 219 34.71 -20.78 13.71
C THR A 219 35.02 -19.29 13.73
N GLY A 220 33.99 -18.43 13.66
CA GLY A 220 34.16 -16.98 13.68
C GLY A 220 34.80 -16.48 14.98
N TRP A 221 34.28 -16.93 16.14
CA TRP A 221 34.84 -16.55 17.44
C TRP A 221 36.26 -17.08 17.65
N ALA A 222 36.53 -18.34 17.30
CA ALA A 222 37.86 -18.92 17.42
C ALA A 222 38.90 -18.21 16.53
N ALA A 223 38.52 -17.86 15.30
CA ALA A 223 39.38 -17.10 14.40
C ALA A 223 39.68 -15.69 14.94
N TYR A 224 38.65 -14.99 15.43
CA TYR A 224 38.78 -13.62 15.91
C TYR A 224 39.53 -13.48 17.23
N LEU A 225 39.27 -14.37 18.19
CA LEU A 225 39.83 -14.30 19.55
C LEU A 225 41.13 -15.10 19.73
N GLY A 226 41.39 -16.08 18.86
CA GLY A 226 42.55 -16.97 18.97
C GLY A 226 42.64 -17.64 20.34
N ASP A 227 43.82 -17.57 20.95
CA ASP A 227 44.15 -18.24 22.21
C ASP A 227 43.38 -17.68 23.42
N THR A 228 42.68 -16.55 23.26
CA THR A 228 41.81 -15.99 24.31
C THR A 228 40.39 -16.53 24.25
N TYR A 229 40.00 -17.22 23.18
CA TYR A 229 38.67 -17.78 23.03
C TYR A 229 38.33 -18.75 24.16
N SER A 230 37.09 -18.72 24.66
CA SER A 230 36.63 -19.57 25.77
C SER A 230 37.40 -19.39 27.08
N THR A 231 38.03 -18.23 27.29
CA THR A 231 38.68 -17.87 28.56
C THR A 231 37.97 -16.68 29.24
N ASP A 232 38.35 -16.40 30.48
CA ASP A 232 37.94 -15.20 31.20
C ASP A 232 38.65 -13.92 30.72
N LYS A 233 39.64 -14.05 29.83
CA LYS A 233 40.41 -12.92 29.27
C LYS A 233 39.68 -12.17 28.14
N VAL A 234 38.56 -12.69 27.65
CA VAL A 234 37.76 -12.01 26.62
C VAL A 234 37.12 -10.76 27.21
N THR A 235 37.51 -9.60 26.69
CA THR A 235 37.04 -8.29 27.17
C THR A 235 35.71 -7.89 26.52
N PRO A 236 34.93 -6.97 27.11
CA PRO A 236 33.76 -6.38 26.48
C PRO A 236 34.04 -5.63 25.16
N TYR A 237 35.28 -5.26 24.89
CA TYR A 237 35.69 -4.68 23.60
C TYR A 237 35.82 -5.75 22.51
N ALA A 238 36.07 -7.01 22.89
CA ALA A 238 36.13 -8.13 21.95
C ALA A 238 34.76 -8.79 21.78
N ALA A 239 34.01 -8.97 22.87
CA ALA A 239 32.66 -9.51 22.88
C ALA A 239 31.72 -8.59 23.69
N PRO A 240 31.02 -7.64 23.03
CA PRO A 240 30.16 -6.66 23.70
C PRO A 240 29.07 -7.26 24.59
N GLY A 241 28.64 -8.50 24.32
CA GLY A 241 27.72 -9.27 25.15
C GLY A 241 28.20 -9.47 26.60
N ARG A 242 29.50 -9.31 26.86
CA ARG A 242 30.09 -9.34 28.22
C ARG A 242 29.96 -8.04 29.00
N LEU A 243 29.65 -6.91 28.34
CA LEU A 243 29.51 -5.61 29.00
C LEU A 243 28.32 -5.62 29.96
N GLN A 244 28.57 -5.23 31.22
CA GLN A 244 27.52 -5.12 32.24
C GLN A 244 26.91 -3.73 32.30
N ASP A 245 27.74 -2.69 32.29
CA ASP A 245 27.27 -1.29 32.36
C ASP A 245 27.23 -0.66 30.96
N VAL A 246 26.01 -0.41 30.49
CA VAL A 246 25.73 0.27 29.21
C VAL A 246 25.47 1.78 29.39
N THR A 247 25.53 2.30 30.61
CA THR A 247 25.28 3.72 30.89
C THR A 247 26.19 4.59 30.02
N GLY A 248 25.62 5.64 29.44
CA GLY A 248 26.33 6.57 28.56
C GLY A 248 26.60 6.07 27.13
N LEU A 249 26.14 4.86 26.77
CA LEU A 249 26.11 4.44 25.36
C LEU A 249 24.99 5.16 24.59
N PRO A 250 25.13 5.31 23.25
CA PRO A 250 24.10 5.94 22.43
C PRO A 250 22.82 5.09 22.35
N PRO A 251 21.66 5.69 22.03
CA PRO A 251 20.41 4.99 21.72
C PRO A 251 20.62 3.78 20.82
N LEU A 252 19.92 2.68 21.10
CA LEU A 252 20.08 1.40 20.42
C LEU A 252 18.87 1.09 19.53
N TYR A 253 19.13 0.83 18.26
CA TYR A 253 18.25 0.03 17.42
C TYR A 253 18.87 -1.36 17.26
N LEU A 254 18.11 -2.41 17.53
CA LEU A 254 18.53 -3.79 17.34
C LEU A 254 17.41 -4.60 16.66
N ASP A 255 17.76 -5.31 15.60
CA ASP A 255 16.87 -6.33 15.04
C ASP A 255 17.52 -7.71 14.95
N CYS A 256 16.72 -8.77 14.92
CA CYS A 256 17.22 -10.14 14.79
C CYS A 256 16.13 -11.10 14.31
N GLY A 257 16.51 -12.13 13.55
CA GLY A 257 15.62 -13.26 13.28
C GLY A 257 15.42 -14.13 14.54
N GLY A 258 14.24 -14.70 14.71
CA GLY A 258 13.91 -15.59 15.82
C GLY A 258 14.52 -16.99 15.66
N LEU A 259 14.90 -17.37 14.44
CA LEU A 259 15.67 -18.59 14.13
C LEU A 259 17.17 -18.29 13.92
N ASP A 260 17.67 -17.21 14.51
CA ASP A 260 19.07 -16.79 14.46
C ASP A 260 19.82 -17.29 15.70
N MET A 261 21.07 -17.73 15.53
CA MET A 261 21.96 -18.11 16.64
C MET A 261 22.16 -16.97 17.65
N PHE A 262 22.09 -15.72 17.19
CA PHE A 262 22.35 -14.55 18.03
C PHE A 262 21.09 -14.02 18.73
N ALA A 263 19.89 -14.57 18.48
CA ALA A 263 18.65 -14.04 19.04
C ALA A 263 18.68 -13.90 20.59
N ARG A 264 19.20 -14.90 21.29
CA ARG A 264 19.26 -14.91 22.76
C ARG A 264 20.26 -13.88 23.32
N GLU A 265 21.46 -13.81 22.75
CA GLU A 265 22.47 -12.83 23.16
C GLU A 265 22.04 -11.40 22.82
N ASN A 266 21.37 -11.21 21.69
CA ASN A 266 20.83 -9.91 21.26
C ASN A 266 19.75 -9.40 22.20
N ILE A 267 18.79 -10.25 22.59
CA ILE A 267 17.78 -9.91 23.61
C ILE A 267 18.45 -9.57 24.94
N SER A 268 19.44 -10.36 25.37
CA SER A 268 20.15 -10.11 26.64
C SER A 268 20.90 -8.78 26.64
N TYR A 269 21.59 -8.46 25.55
CA TYR A 269 22.30 -7.19 25.41
C TYR A 269 21.33 -6.00 25.37
N ALA A 270 20.27 -6.08 24.56
CA ALA A 270 19.26 -5.03 24.45
C ALA A 270 18.54 -4.75 25.79
N THR A 271 18.25 -5.79 26.58
CA THR A 271 17.58 -5.63 27.88
C THR A 271 18.34 -4.69 28.82
N ARG A 272 19.69 -4.68 28.77
CA ARG A 272 20.51 -3.78 29.59
C ARG A 272 20.29 -2.31 29.26
N PHE A 273 19.98 -1.98 28.00
CA PHE A 273 19.67 -0.59 27.60
C PHE A 273 18.34 -0.13 28.19
N LEU A 274 17.35 -1.01 28.20
CA LEU A 274 16.07 -0.75 28.86
C LEU A 274 16.26 -0.54 30.36
N GLU A 275 17.03 -1.39 31.03
CA GLU A 275 17.36 -1.27 32.45
C GLU A 275 18.12 0.02 32.79
N ALA A 276 18.99 0.48 31.88
CA ALA A 276 19.76 1.72 32.01
C ALA A 276 18.98 2.98 31.59
N ASN A 277 17.69 2.87 31.21
CA ASN A 277 16.86 3.98 30.70
C ASN A 277 17.42 4.66 29.44
N ILE A 278 18.08 3.89 28.56
CA ILE A 278 18.56 4.36 27.26
C ILE A 278 17.50 4.02 26.21
N PRO A 279 17.13 4.93 25.29
CA PRO A 279 16.15 4.63 24.24
C PRO A 279 16.55 3.39 23.43
N LEU A 280 15.60 2.46 23.31
CA LEU A 280 15.76 1.15 22.71
C LEU A 280 14.62 0.87 21.72
N ASP A 281 14.98 0.52 20.49
CA ASP A 281 14.11 -0.12 19.51
C ASP A 281 14.59 -1.57 19.32
N LEU A 282 13.83 -2.57 19.79
CA LEU A 282 14.17 -4.00 19.67
C LEU A 282 13.14 -4.74 18.81
N HIS A 283 13.61 -5.45 17.78
CA HIS A 283 12.78 -6.25 16.88
C HIS A 283 13.26 -7.70 16.81
N ILE A 284 12.38 -8.65 17.12
CA ILE A 284 12.62 -10.09 16.90
C ILE A 284 11.57 -10.58 15.90
N TYR A 285 12.03 -11.05 14.73
CA TYR A 285 11.17 -11.52 13.66
C TYR A 285 10.96 -13.03 13.78
N GLU A 286 9.72 -13.47 14.02
CA GLU A 286 9.40 -14.88 14.17
C GLU A 286 9.66 -15.68 12.88
N GLY A 287 10.14 -16.91 13.02
CA GLY A 287 10.22 -17.86 11.89
C GLY A 287 11.29 -17.56 10.84
N VAL A 288 12.19 -16.61 11.06
CA VAL A 288 13.22 -16.25 10.08
C VAL A 288 14.66 -16.40 10.60
N PRO A 289 15.60 -16.89 9.77
CA PRO A 289 16.97 -17.17 10.18
C PRO A 289 17.91 -15.97 10.03
N HIS A 290 19.20 -16.18 10.30
CA HIS A 290 20.26 -15.18 10.09
C HIS A 290 20.25 -14.64 8.65
N ALA A 291 20.30 -13.32 8.50
CA ALA A 291 20.28 -12.62 7.21
C ALA A 291 19.07 -12.96 6.30
N PHE A 292 17.90 -13.27 6.88
CA PHE A 292 16.69 -13.66 6.15
C PHE A 292 16.29 -12.72 5.00
N GLN A 293 16.55 -11.43 5.14
CA GLN A 293 16.24 -10.41 4.14
C GLN A 293 17.02 -10.56 2.83
N ARG A 294 18.09 -11.37 2.82
CA ARG A 294 18.85 -11.74 1.60
C ARG A 294 18.23 -12.93 0.87
N PHE A 295 17.59 -13.85 1.59
CA PHE A 295 17.01 -15.07 1.03
C PHE A 295 15.58 -14.87 0.52
N ALA A 296 14.81 -14.02 1.20
CA ALA A 296 13.43 -13.71 0.84
C ALA A 296 13.21 -12.19 0.88
N PRO A 297 13.71 -11.43 -0.12
CA PRO A 297 13.67 -9.97 -0.11
C PRO A 297 12.26 -9.38 -0.30
N ARG A 298 11.27 -10.19 -0.68
CA ARG A 298 9.88 -9.78 -0.94
C ARG A 298 8.86 -10.39 0.02
N SER A 299 9.28 -11.27 0.94
CA SER A 299 8.40 -11.79 1.99
C SER A 299 7.87 -10.66 2.89
N GLN A 300 6.66 -10.83 3.44
CA GLN A 300 6.05 -9.79 4.28
C GLN A 300 6.89 -9.47 5.52
N VAL A 301 7.56 -10.46 6.10
CA VAL A 301 8.48 -10.26 7.23
C VAL A 301 9.67 -9.37 6.86
N THR A 302 10.23 -9.51 5.64
CA THR A 302 11.29 -8.62 5.14
C THR A 302 10.76 -7.23 4.77
N ILE A 303 9.56 -7.14 4.18
CA ILE A 303 8.91 -5.86 3.89
C ILE A 303 8.69 -5.11 5.20
N LYS A 304 8.11 -5.77 6.22
CA LYS A 304 7.86 -5.21 7.55
C LYS A 304 9.13 -4.75 8.25
N MET A 305 10.25 -5.47 8.07
CA MET A 305 11.57 -5.05 8.54
C MET A 305 12.00 -3.71 7.92
N ARG A 306 11.83 -3.55 6.60
CA ARG A 306 12.22 -2.34 5.86
C ARG A 306 11.25 -1.18 6.01
N SER A 307 9.97 -1.49 6.12
CA SER A 307 8.87 -0.54 6.02
C SER A 307 8.52 0.09 7.36
N TYR A 308 9.49 0.34 8.26
CA TYR A 308 9.19 0.83 9.62
C TYR A 308 8.19 1.97 9.54
N ASP A 309 6.95 1.60 9.85
CA ASP A 309 5.79 2.43 9.80
C ASP A 309 6.00 3.37 10.97
N SER A 310 6.33 4.62 10.69
CA SER A 310 6.19 5.63 11.73
C SER A 310 4.72 5.51 12.14
N SER A 311 4.46 4.99 13.34
CA SER A 311 3.13 4.83 13.92
C SER A 311 2.32 6.15 13.98
N VAL A 312 2.93 7.25 13.57
CA VAL A 312 2.31 8.54 13.31
C VAL A 312 1.85 8.59 11.85
N ALA A 313 0.55 8.42 11.64
CA ALA A 313 -0.06 8.64 10.34
C ALA A 313 0.23 10.07 9.86
N VAL A 314 0.57 10.22 8.57
CA VAL A 314 0.72 11.55 7.96
C VAL A 314 -0.60 12.30 8.11
N PRO A 315 -0.61 13.59 8.49
CA PRO A 315 -1.85 14.36 8.56
C PRO A 315 -2.68 14.22 7.28
N PHE A 316 -3.99 14.05 7.46
CA PHE A 316 -5.00 13.78 6.42
C PHE A 316 -4.96 12.39 5.75
N SER A 317 -3.96 11.53 6.02
CA SER A 317 -3.84 10.22 5.34
C SER A 317 -4.90 9.22 5.78
N GLU A 318 -5.38 9.32 7.02
CA GLU A 318 -6.38 8.42 7.60
C GLU A 318 -7.55 9.24 8.18
N PRO A 319 -8.78 8.70 8.15
CA PRO A 319 -9.90 9.30 8.86
C PRO A 319 -9.71 9.23 10.39
N PRO A 320 -10.29 10.17 11.16
CA PRO A 320 -10.14 10.24 12.62
C PRO A 320 -10.32 8.92 13.38
N TRP A 321 -11.29 8.09 12.97
CA TRP A 321 -11.62 6.84 13.69
C TRP A 321 -10.57 5.73 13.55
N LEU A 322 -9.65 5.85 12.58
CA LEU A 322 -8.49 4.98 12.38
C LEU A 322 -7.23 5.52 13.05
N THR A 323 -7.23 6.78 13.51
CA THR A 323 -6.13 7.40 14.26
C THR A 323 -6.39 7.41 15.77
N GLY A 324 -7.31 6.55 16.25
CA GLY A 324 -7.64 6.42 17.67
C GLY A 324 -8.68 7.42 18.21
N LEU A 325 -9.27 8.28 17.37
CA LEU A 325 -10.34 9.18 17.81
C LEU A 325 -11.71 8.45 17.86
N PRO A 326 -12.61 8.84 18.79
CA PRO A 326 -13.92 8.22 18.89
C PRO A 326 -14.78 8.52 17.66
N SER A 327 -15.64 7.57 17.28
CA SER A 327 -16.66 7.77 16.24
C SER A 327 -17.95 7.04 16.63
N PRO A 328 -19.13 7.65 16.42
CA PRO A 328 -20.41 7.00 16.68
C PRO A 328 -20.82 6.01 15.58
N TYR A 329 -20.12 5.98 14.44
CA TYR A 329 -20.53 5.21 13.26
C TYR A 329 -19.87 3.83 13.15
N TYR A 330 -18.74 3.61 13.83
CA TYR A 330 -17.90 2.42 13.65
C TYR A 330 -17.82 1.54 14.89
N ASN A 331 -18.09 0.25 14.72
CA ASN A 331 -18.03 -0.78 15.76
C ASN A 331 -16.87 -1.77 15.51
N ASP A 332 -16.76 -2.81 16.32
CA ASP A 332 -15.69 -3.81 16.21
C ASP A 332 -15.76 -4.65 14.93
N SER A 333 -16.96 -4.93 14.41
CA SER A 333 -17.12 -5.61 13.12
C SER A 333 -16.50 -4.77 12.00
N HIS A 334 -16.79 -3.45 12.00
CA HIS A 334 -16.26 -2.50 11.03
C HIS A 334 -14.72 -2.44 11.09
N ARG A 335 -14.13 -2.43 12.30
CA ARG A 335 -12.68 -2.40 12.47
C ARG A 335 -12.00 -3.68 11.99
N LYS A 336 -12.56 -4.85 12.28
CA LYS A 336 -12.04 -6.14 11.78
C LYS A 336 -12.11 -6.22 10.25
N TRP A 337 -13.25 -5.83 9.69
CA TRP A 337 -13.44 -5.77 8.23
C TRP A 337 -12.46 -4.81 7.55
N GLN A 338 -12.24 -3.63 8.15
CA GLN A 338 -11.27 -2.65 7.67
C GLN A 338 -9.87 -3.23 7.63
N LYS A 339 -9.42 -3.90 8.70
CA LYS A 339 -8.11 -4.54 8.74
C LYS A 339 -7.97 -5.62 7.64
N ALA A 340 -8.97 -6.49 7.50
CA ALA A 340 -8.96 -7.55 6.49
C ALA A 340 -8.95 -6.99 5.05
N CYS A 341 -9.73 -5.94 4.78
CA CYS A 341 -9.69 -5.24 3.50
C CYS A 341 -8.32 -4.62 3.25
N ARG A 342 -7.76 -3.93 4.25
CA ARG A 342 -6.47 -3.26 4.12
C ARG A 342 -5.35 -4.23 3.82
N GLU A 343 -5.29 -5.37 4.52
CA GLU A 343 -4.30 -6.43 4.27
C GLU A 343 -4.39 -6.92 2.82
N PHE A 344 -5.57 -7.36 2.38
CA PHE A 344 -5.79 -7.86 1.03
C PHE A 344 -5.47 -6.82 -0.07
N ILE A 345 -5.89 -5.57 0.11
CA ILE A 345 -5.67 -4.50 -0.87
C ILE A 345 -4.21 -4.02 -0.87
N SER A 346 -3.53 -4.03 0.28
CA SER A 346 -2.10 -3.66 0.37
C SER A 346 -1.20 -4.71 -0.28
N GLU A 347 -1.61 -5.97 -0.29
CA GLU A 347 -0.87 -7.05 -0.93
C GLU A 347 -1.10 -7.11 -2.45
N HIS A 348 -2.37 -7.04 -2.88
CA HIS A 348 -2.72 -7.44 -4.25
C HIS A 348 -3.04 -6.29 -5.21
N LEU A 349 -3.23 -5.06 -4.72
CA LEU A 349 -3.64 -3.92 -5.56
C LEU A 349 -2.72 -2.72 -5.39
N THR A 350 -2.50 -2.29 -4.15
CA THR A 350 -1.81 -1.03 -3.83
C THR A 350 -0.41 -0.90 -4.47
N PRO A 351 0.47 -1.92 -4.42
CA PRO A 351 1.83 -1.80 -4.94
C PRO A 351 1.89 -1.60 -6.46
N TYR A 352 0.87 -2.05 -7.18
CA TYR A 352 0.87 -2.12 -8.65
C TYR A 352 -0.04 -1.08 -9.31
N ALA A 353 -0.91 -0.43 -8.55
CA ALA A 353 -1.98 0.42 -9.07
C ALA A 353 -1.48 1.57 -9.98
N LEU A 354 -0.38 2.23 -9.63
CA LEU A 354 0.15 3.35 -10.42
C LEU A 354 0.68 2.87 -11.79
N GLU A 355 1.35 1.72 -11.80
CA GLU A 355 1.86 1.08 -13.01
C GLU A 355 0.72 0.67 -13.93
N TRP A 356 -0.30 -0.02 -13.40
CA TRP A 356 -1.47 -0.43 -14.16
C TRP A 356 -2.25 0.75 -14.74
N GLU A 357 -2.34 1.85 -13.99
CA GLU A 357 -2.92 3.10 -14.50
C GLU A 357 -2.06 3.67 -15.65
N THR A 358 -0.72 3.64 -15.55
CA THR A 358 0.15 4.07 -16.67
C THR A 358 -0.04 3.19 -17.90
N GLN A 359 -0.08 1.87 -17.72
CA GLN A 359 -0.32 0.90 -18.79
C GLN A 359 -1.75 1.01 -19.35
N GLY A 360 -2.66 1.60 -18.59
CA GLY A 360 -4.07 1.63 -18.90
C GLY A 360 -4.70 0.24 -18.86
N ASN A 361 -4.19 -0.70 -18.06
CA ASN A 361 -4.79 -2.02 -17.93
C ASN A 361 -4.43 -2.67 -16.58
N VAL A 362 -5.34 -3.45 -16.03
CA VAL A 362 -5.06 -4.35 -14.91
C VAL A 362 -4.92 -5.78 -15.46
N PRO A 363 -3.90 -6.55 -15.08
CA PRO A 363 -3.76 -7.94 -15.49
C PRO A 363 -4.99 -8.78 -15.14
N GLU A 364 -5.34 -9.72 -16.02
CA GLU A 364 -6.57 -10.52 -15.90
C GLU A 364 -6.64 -11.34 -14.61
N TYR A 365 -5.51 -11.93 -14.19
CA TYR A 365 -5.41 -12.73 -12.96
C TYR A 365 -5.88 -11.97 -11.71
N VAL A 366 -5.79 -10.64 -11.69
CA VAL A 366 -6.21 -9.83 -10.53
C VAL A 366 -7.73 -9.88 -10.39
N PHE A 367 -8.47 -9.90 -11.49
CA PHE A 367 -9.93 -10.06 -11.43
C PHE A 367 -10.32 -11.46 -10.97
N GLU A 368 -9.60 -12.50 -11.42
CA GLU A 368 -9.80 -13.88 -10.96
C GLU A 368 -9.51 -14.00 -9.46
N LEU A 369 -8.45 -13.36 -8.98
CA LEU A 369 -8.10 -13.29 -7.56
C LEU A 369 -9.21 -12.61 -6.74
N PHE A 370 -9.69 -11.45 -7.18
CA PHE A 370 -10.81 -10.77 -6.53
C PHE A 370 -12.08 -11.63 -6.52
N SER A 371 -12.35 -12.35 -7.60
CA SER A 371 -13.49 -13.26 -7.72
C SER A 371 -13.37 -14.42 -6.73
N LYS A 372 -12.20 -15.07 -6.69
CA LYS A 372 -11.90 -16.20 -5.79
C LYS A 372 -12.07 -15.84 -4.31
N HIS A 373 -11.72 -14.60 -3.95
CA HIS A 373 -11.84 -14.10 -2.57
C HIS A 373 -13.17 -13.39 -2.29
N ASN A 374 -14.16 -13.50 -3.19
CA ASN A 374 -15.46 -12.84 -3.07
C ASN A 374 -15.39 -11.30 -2.97
N MET A 375 -14.28 -10.68 -3.39
CA MET A 375 -14.01 -9.24 -3.26
C MET A 375 -14.67 -8.38 -4.34
N LEU A 376 -15.53 -8.97 -5.18
CA LEU A 376 -16.44 -8.22 -6.06
C LEU A 376 -17.78 -7.90 -5.37
N ILE A 377 -18.16 -8.72 -4.37
CA ILE A 377 -19.45 -8.65 -3.66
C ILE A 377 -19.57 -7.40 -2.78
N PRO A 378 -18.54 -6.94 -2.04
CA PRO A 378 -18.67 -5.81 -1.14
C PRO A 378 -18.98 -4.46 -1.81
N ASN A 379 -18.97 -4.38 -3.15
CA ASN A 379 -19.40 -3.18 -3.89
C ASN A 379 -20.92 -3.19 -4.22
N LEU A 380 -21.62 -4.30 -3.95
CA LEU A 380 -23.07 -4.38 -4.11
C LEU A 380 -23.78 -3.56 -3.01
N PRO A 381 -25.00 -3.06 -3.29
CA PRO A 381 -25.79 -2.36 -2.27
C PRO A 381 -26.14 -3.28 -1.11
N ALA A 382 -26.04 -2.75 0.11
CA ALA A 382 -26.55 -3.42 1.30
C ALA A 382 -28.08 -3.24 1.42
N PRO A 383 -28.81 -4.22 1.99
CA PRO A 383 -28.32 -5.55 2.37
C PRO A 383 -27.98 -6.41 1.14
N LEU A 384 -26.99 -7.29 1.30
CA LEU A 384 -26.57 -8.22 0.25
C LEU A 384 -27.69 -9.25 -0.08
N PRO A 385 -27.68 -9.87 -1.28
CA PRO A 385 -28.68 -10.89 -1.65
C PRO A 385 -28.40 -12.24 -0.94
N ILE A 386 -28.70 -12.31 0.36
CA ILE A 386 -28.31 -13.41 1.27
C ILE A 386 -28.65 -14.80 0.74
N ASP A 387 -29.90 -15.04 0.32
CA ASP A 387 -30.33 -16.37 -0.14
C ASP A 387 -29.56 -16.83 -1.38
N MET A 388 -29.29 -15.91 -2.30
CA MET A 388 -28.48 -16.18 -3.50
C MET A 388 -27.04 -16.51 -3.11
N LEU A 389 -26.42 -15.71 -2.23
CA LEU A 389 -25.05 -15.96 -1.77
C LEU A 389 -24.92 -17.33 -1.07
N LYS A 390 -25.86 -17.66 -0.18
CA LYS A 390 -25.91 -18.96 0.49
C LYS A 390 -26.07 -20.12 -0.49
N SER A 391 -26.91 -19.95 -1.52
CA SER A 391 -27.08 -20.99 -2.56
C SER A 391 -25.80 -21.28 -3.34
N LEU A 392 -24.83 -20.34 -3.33
CA LEU A 392 -23.52 -20.47 -3.96
C LEU A 392 -22.43 -20.91 -2.97
N GLY A 393 -22.79 -21.22 -1.71
CA GLY A 393 -21.84 -21.61 -0.65
C GLY A 393 -21.09 -20.43 -0.02
N ILE A 394 -21.51 -19.19 -0.28
CA ILE A 394 -20.89 -17.99 0.29
C ILE A 394 -21.68 -17.60 1.53
N VAL A 395 -21.05 -17.77 2.70
CA VAL A 395 -21.65 -17.45 4.01
C VAL A 395 -20.88 -16.36 4.77
N GLU A 396 -19.61 -16.14 4.40
CA GLU A 396 -18.73 -15.14 5.00
C GLU A 396 -17.87 -14.48 3.92
N LEU A 397 -17.45 -13.24 4.20
CA LEU A 397 -16.46 -12.47 3.45
C LEU A 397 -15.11 -12.51 4.20
N LEU A 398 -14.08 -11.85 3.64
CA LEU A 398 -12.75 -11.75 4.28
C LEU A 398 -12.84 -11.31 5.76
N GLY A 399 -11.91 -11.80 6.58
CA GLY A 399 -11.88 -11.50 8.01
C GLY A 399 -13.01 -12.13 8.82
N GLY A 400 -13.77 -13.09 8.25
CA GLY A 400 -14.85 -13.79 8.93
C GLY A 400 -16.14 -12.96 9.07
N LEU A 401 -16.32 -11.94 8.22
CA LEU A 401 -17.53 -11.12 8.22
C LEU A 401 -18.70 -11.93 7.64
N ARG A 402 -19.70 -12.25 8.46
CA ARG A 402 -20.92 -12.91 7.99
C ARG A 402 -21.65 -12.02 7.00
N ILE A 403 -22.17 -12.61 5.92
CA ILE A 403 -22.86 -11.84 4.87
C ILE A 403 -24.13 -11.12 5.38
N GLU A 404 -24.75 -11.63 6.44
CA GLU A 404 -25.91 -11.03 7.10
C GLU A 404 -25.58 -9.78 7.91
N ASP A 405 -24.32 -9.64 8.36
CA ASP A 405 -23.86 -8.50 9.14
C ASP A 405 -23.34 -7.36 8.24
N PHE A 406 -23.25 -7.58 6.92
CA PHE A 406 -22.75 -6.59 5.98
C PHE A 406 -23.75 -5.43 5.81
N ASP A 407 -23.33 -4.23 6.22
CA ASP A 407 -24.11 -3.00 6.12
C ASP A 407 -23.41 -1.93 5.25
N TYR A 408 -24.02 -0.73 5.16
CA TYR A 408 -23.43 0.37 4.40
C TYR A 408 -22.11 0.92 4.99
N MET A 409 -21.84 0.72 6.28
CA MET A 409 -20.57 1.10 6.88
C MET A 409 -19.45 0.14 6.42
N HIS A 410 -19.73 -1.16 6.34
CA HIS A 410 -18.81 -2.14 5.75
C HIS A 410 -18.55 -1.86 4.27
N PHE A 411 -19.60 -1.51 3.51
CA PHE A 411 -19.48 -1.02 2.13
C PHE A 411 -18.55 0.20 2.05
N SER A 412 -18.76 1.22 2.90
CA SER A 412 -17.93 2.43 2.89
C SER A 412 -16.46 2.15 3.16
N ILE A 413 -16.16 1.24 4.08
CA ILE A 413 -14.81 0.78 4.36
C ILE A 413 -14.18 0.11 3.13
N TYR A 414 -14.90 -0.82 2.50
CA TYR A 414 -14.40 -1.50 1.31
C TYR A 414 -14.08 -0.51 0.18
N ILE A 415 -14.99 0.44 -0.11
CA ILE A 415 -14.75 1.47 -1.14
C ILE A 415 -13.56 2.36 -0.76
N SER A 416 -13.44 2.72 0.51
CA SER A 416 -12.34 3.56 1.00
C SER A 416 -10.98 2.89 0.85
N GLU A 417 -10.87 1.61 1.23
CA GLU A 417 -9.64 0.82 1.12
C GLU A 417 -9.29 0.53 -0.34
N MET A 418 -10.26 0.15 -1.17
CA MET A 418 -10.06 0.01 -2.63
C MET A 418 -9.40 1.26 -3.20
N ARG A 419 -9.89 2.43 -2.80
CA ARG A 419 -9.47 3.73 -3.34
C ARG A 419 -8.30 4.38 -2.57
N LYS A 420 -7.63 3.65 -1.67
CA LYS A 420 -6.58 4.20 -0.79
C LYS A 420 -5.36 4.76 -1.53
N VAL A 421 -4.98 4.17 -2.66
CA VAL A 421 -3.90 4.71 -3.53
C VAL A 421 -4.28 6.07 -4.11
N GLY A 422 -5.57 6.38 -4.19
CA GLY A 422 -6.12 7.66 -4.63
C GLY A 422 -6.46 7.76 -6.11
N ILE A 423 -6.22 6.70 -6.90
CA ILE A 423 -6.50 6.68 -8.35
C ILE A 423 -7.67 5.77 -8.73
N GLY A 424 -8.30 6.15 -9.86
CA GLY A 424 -9.47 5.59 -10.50
C GLY A 424 -9.36 4.16 -10.97
N GLY A 425 -8.51 4.03 -11.98
CA GLY A 425 -8.67 3.00 -12.99
C GLY A 425 -8.60 1.57 -12.46
N PRO A 426 -7.58 1.19 -11.68
CA PRO A 426 -7.43 -0.20 -11.23
C PRO A 426 -8.60 -0.71 -10.40
N THR A 427 -9.13 0.14 -9.51
CA THR A 427 -10.31 -0.22 -8.72
C THR A 427 -11.55 -0.38 -9.60
N SER A 428 -11.71 0.52 -10.56
CA SER A 428 -12.86 0.54 -11.45
C SER A 428 -12.86 -0.58 -12.48
N SER A 429 -11.70 -1.06 -12.91
CA SER A 429 -11.57 -2.22 -13.81
C SER A 429 -12.01 -3.53 -13.18
N LEU A 430 -12.03 -3.59 -11.85
CA LEU A 430 -12.36 -4.79 -11.08
C LEU A 430 -13.85 -4.85 -10.72
N SER A 431 -14.39 -3.82 -10.08
CA SER A 431 -15.71 -3.94 -9.43
C SER A 431 -16.80 -3.01 -9.96
N THR A 432 -16.47 -1.88 -10.61
CA THR A 432 -17.48 -0.85 -10.98
C THR A 432 -18.58 -1.39 -11.91
N GLY A 433 -18.22 -2.14 -12.95
CA GLY A 433 -19.20 -2.72 -13.87
C GLY A 433 -20.16 -3.69 -13.18
N MET A 434 -19.61 -4.53 -12.29
CA MET A 434 -20.38 -5.50 -11.49
C MET A 434 -21.34 -4.76 -10.54
N ALA A 435 -20.81 -3.78 -9.82
CA ALA A 435 -21.53 -2.99 -8.82
C ALA A 435 -22.73 -2.24 -9.40
N TYR A 436 -22.69 -1.85 -10.68
CA TYR A 436 -23.77 -1.05 -11.28
C TYR A 436 -24.64 -1.88 -12.24
N GLY A 437 -24.06 -2.87 -12.92
CA GLY A 437 -24.78 -3.74 -13.84
C GLY A 437 -25.66 -4.80 -13.16
N MET A 438 -25.23 -5.34 -12.01
CA MET A 438 -25.97 -6.40 -11.30
C MET A 438 -27.20 -5.93 -10.52
N PRO A 439 -27.18 -4.80 -9.78
CA PRO A 439 -28.29 -4.48 -8.87
C PRO A 439 -29.67 -4.34 -9.52
N PRO A 440 -29.83 -3.82 -10.76
CA PRO A 440 -31.13 -3.85 -11.42
C PRO A 440 -31.67 -5.28 -11.63
N ILE A 441 -30.80 -6.25 -11.90
CA ILE A 441 -31.17 -7.66 -12.06
C ILE A 441 -31.58 -8.24 -10.71
N ILE A 442 -30.80 -8.00 -9.65
CA ILE A 442 -31.12 -8.44 -8.28
C ILE A 442 -32.47 -7.88 -7.81
N THR A 443 -32.73 -6.60 -8.12
CA THR A 443 -33.90 -5.89 -7.58
C THR A 443 -35.17 -6.10 -8.40
N TYR A 444 -35.05 -6.22 -9.73
CA TYR A 444 -36.18 -6.15 -10.66
C TYR A 444 -36.21 -7.28 -11.70
N GLY A 445 -35.14 -8.08 -11.80
CA GLY A 445 -35.10 -9.23 -12.70
C GLY A 445 -36.09 -10.30 -12.26
N SER A 446 -36.66 -11.03 -13.21
CA SER A 446 -37.46 -12.22 -12.91
C SER A 446 -36.61 -13.29 -12.21
N GLN A 447 -37.24 -14.19 -11.45
CA GLN A 447 -36.52 -15.30 -10.80
C GLN A 447 -35.76 -16.18 -11.79
N GLU A 448 -36.26 -16.31 -13.03
CA GLU A 448 -35.58 -17.02 -14.10
C GLU A 448 -34.33 -16.29 -14.58
N LEU A 449 -34.44 -14.97 -14.82
CA LEU A 449 -33.29 -14.14 -15.21
C LEU A 449 -32.21 -14.14 -14.12
N GLN A 450 -32.62 -14.05 -12.85
CA GLN A 450 -31.71 -14.10 -11.71
C GLN A 450 -30.98 -15.46 -11.61
N ARG A 451 -31.71 -16.57 -11.66
CA ARG A 451 -31.12 -17.93 -11.59
C ARG A 451 -30.14 -18.21 -12.74
N ARG A 452 -30.42 -17.68 -13.93
CA ARG A 452 -29.56 -17.88 -15.10
C ARG A 452 -28.28 -17.05 -15.08
N LEU A 453 -28.33 -15.82 -14.55
CA LEU A 453 -27.22 -14.87 -14.69
C LEU A 453 -26.43 -14.63 -13.41
N LEU A 454 -27.10 -14.48 -12.26
CA LEU A 454 -26.45 -14.06 -11.03
C LEU A 454 -25.37 -15.03 -10.52
N PRO A 455 -25.50 -16.37 -10.62
CA PRO A 455 -24.44 -17.29 -10.21
C PRO A 455 -23.09 -17.00 -10.87
N ASP A 456 -23.07 -16.84 -12.20
CA ASP A 456 -21.83 -16.59 -12.94
C ASP A 456 -21.28 -15.18 -12.71
N LEU A 457 -22.16 -14.20 -12.47
CA LEU A 457 -21.75 -12.82 -12.16
C LEU A 457 -21.17 -12.72 -10.74
N ILE A 458 -21.82 -13.31 -9.73
CA ILE A 458 -21.36 -13.28 -8.34
C ILE A 458 -20.01 -14.00 -8.19
N LEU A 459 -19.86 -15.15 -8.86
CA LEU A 459 -18.61 -15.92 -8.86
C LEU A 459 -17.52 -15.33 -9.77
N GLY A 460 -17.79 -14.22 -10.47
CA GLY A 460 -16.85 -13.58 -11.38
C GLY A 460 -16.48 -14.41 -12.62
N LYS A 461 -17.24 -15.45 -12.96
CA LYS A 461 -17.06 -16.22 -14.21
C LYS A 461 -17.45 -15.40 -15.45
N LYS A 462 -18.38 -14.48 -15.26
CA LYS A 462 -18.85 -13.53 -16.27
C LYS A 462 -18.82 -12.12 -15.70
N ARG A 463 -18.57 -11.16 -16.58
CA ARG A 463 -18.57 -9.72 -16.25
C ARG A 463 -19.82 -9.06 -16.78
N ILE A 464 -20.31 -8.06 -16.07
CA ILE A 464 -21.42 -7.20 -16.50
C ILE A 464 -21.04 -5.72 -16.37
N CYS A 465 -21.70 -4.88 -17.14
CA CYS A 465 -21.63 -3.42 -17.01
C CYS A 465 -23.03 -2.80 -17.08
N ILE A 466 -23.12 -1.49 -16.82
CA ILE A 466 -24.33 -0.70 -17.00
C ILE A 466 -24.18 0.19 -18.24
N ALA A 467 -25.15 0.13 -19.16
CA ALA A 467 -25.07 0.79 -20.46
C ALA A 467 -26.27 1.73 -20.69
N ILE A 468 -26.14 2.98 -20.22
CA ILE A 468 -27.22 3.98 -20.30
C ILE A 468 -26.89 5.03 -21.37
N THR A 469 -25.80 5.75 -21.15
CA THR A 469 -25.40 6.94 -21.91
C THR A 469 -25.12 6.65 -23.38
N GLU A 470 -25.49 7.60 -24.23
CA GLU A 470 -25.29 7.59 -25.68
C GLU A 470 -24.46 8.80 -26.12
N PRO A 471 -23.96 8.84 -27.37
CA PRO A 471 -23.26 10.00 -27.91
C PRO A 471 -24.06 11.31 -27.76
N ASP A 472 -25.37 11.25 -28.02
CA ASP A 472 -26.25 12.42 -28.04
C ASP A 472 -27.13 12.56 -26.78
N ALA A 473 -27.05 11.61 -25.84
CA ALA A 473 -27.87 11.58 -24.64
C ALA A 473 -27.09 11.11 -23.40
N GLY A 474 -26.54 12.08 -22.66
CA GLY A 474 -25.88 11.89 -21.36
C GLY A 474 -26.75 12.33 -20.19
N SER A 475 -26.79 13.63 -19.91
CA SER A 475 -27.65 14.20 -18.86
C SER A 475 -29.14 14.02 -19.16
N ASP A 476 -29.52 13.97 -20.44
CA ASP A 476 -30.90 13.80 -20.91
C ASP A 476 -31.21 12.34 -21.27
N VAL A 477 -31.12 11.45 -20.27
CA VAL A 477 -31.36 10.00 -20.44
C VAL A 477 -32.77 9.70 -21.00
N ALA A 478 -33.74 10.61 -20.82
CA ALA A 478 -35.10 10.41 -21.34
C ALA A 478 -35.16 10.35 -22.87
N ASN A 479 -34.17 10.93 -23.55
CA ASN A 479 -34.08 11.08 -25.00
C ASN A 479 -33.05 10.16 -25.67
N ILE A 480 -32.63 9.08 -25.00
CA ILE A 480 -31.81 8.05 -25.65
C ILE A 480 -32.51 7.46 -26.90
N THR A 481 -31.73 7.00 -27.86
CA THR A 481 -32.16 6.59 -29.19
C THR A 481 -31.94 5.12 -29.49
N THR A 482 -31.11 4.41 -28.71
CA THR A 482 -30.98 2.94 -28.83
C THR A 482 -32.34 2.28 -28.68
N THR A 483 -32.76 1.54 -29.72
CA THR A 483 -34.08 0.91 -29.77
C THR A 483 -34.01 -0.57 -29.45
N ALA A 484 -35.12 -1.12 -28.96
CA ALA A 484 -35.34 -2.56 -28.85
C ALA A 484 -36.74 -2.89 -29.38
N LYS A 485 -36.81 -3.46 -30.59
CA LYS A 485 -38.08 -3.78 -31.27
C LYS A 485 -38.37 -5.28 -31.17
N LYS A 486 -39.56 -5.65 -30.70
CA LYS A 486 -39.98 -7.07 -30.68
C LYS A 486 -40.05 -7.61 -32.10
N THR A 487 -39.53 -8.81 -32.32
CA THR A 487 -39.73 -9.56 -33.56
C THR A 487 -41.19 -9.96 -33.73
N SER A 488 -41.58 -10.28 -34.96
CA SER A 488 -42.95 -10.73 -35.28
C SER A 488 -43.39 -11.96 -34.48
N CYS A 489 -42.46 -12.85 -34.13
CA CYS A 489 -42.75 -14.03 -33.30
C CYS A 489 -42.86 -13.71 -31.79
N GLY A 490 -42.57 -12.47 -31.37
CA GLY A 490 -42.67 -12.02 -29.98
C GLY A 490 -41.64 -12.61 -29.02
N LYS A 491 -40.68 -13.41 -29.51
CA LYS A 491 -39.68 -14.12 -28.68
C LYS A 491 -38.37 -13.36 -28.48
N PHE A 492 -38.09 -12.37 -29.34
CA PHE A 492 -36.83 -11.62 -29.29
C PHE A 492 -37.09 -10.12 -29.45
N TYR A 493 -36.21 -9.31 -28.88
CA TYR A 493 -35.96 -7.95 -29.28
C TYR A 493 -34.81 -7.91 -30.29
N ILE A 494 -34.91 -7.01 -31.27
CA ILE A 494 -33.79 -6.59 -32.11
C ILE A 494 -33.34 -5.23 -31.59
N VAL A 495 -32.09 -5.16 -31.14
CA VAL A 495 -31.49 -3.99 -30.51
C VAL A 495 -30.55 -3.30 -31.50
N ASN A 496 -30.77 -1.99 -31.70
CA ASN A 496 -29.99 -1.16 -32.61
C ASN A 496 -29.67 0.18 -31.94
N GLY A 497 -28.42 0.62 -32.02
CA GLY A 497 -28.00 1.92 -31.48
C GLY A 497 -26.55 1.95 -31.02
N GLN A 498 -26.24 2.91 -30.15
CA GLN A 498 -24.88 3.15 -29.68
C GLN A 498 -24.88 3.52 -28.20
N LYS A 499 -23.89 3.04 -27.45
CA LYS A 499 -23.62 3.43 -26.07
C LYS A 499 -22.21 3.97 -25.92
N LYS A 500 -22.04 4.97 -25.05
CA LYS A 500 -20.77 5.69 -24.86
C LYS A 500 -20.47 5.85 -23.39
N TRP A 501 -19.18 5.80 -23.05
CA TRP A 501 -18.65 5.92 -21.67
C TRP A 501 -18.94 4.70 -20.78
N ILE A 502 -19.03 3.51 -21.36
CA ILE A 502 -19.40 2.30 -20.63
C ILE A 502 -18.19 1.70 -19.95
N THR A 503 -18.04 1.96 -18.65
CA THR A 503 -16.98 1.38 -17.82
C THR A 503 -17.06 -0.14 -17.82
N ASN A 504 -15.90 -0.79 -17.99
CA ASN A 504 -15.70 -2.25 -18.14
C ASN A 504 -16.27 -2.88 -19.42
N GLY A 505 -16.93 -2.13 -20.30
CA GLY A 505 -17.65 -2.69 -21.45
C GLY A 505 -16.84 -3.67 -22.30
N VAL A 506 -15.56 -3.37 -22.55
CA VAL A 506 -14.63 -4.22 -23.33
C VAL A 506 -14.41 -5.62 -22.76
N TRP A 507 -14.70 -5.84 -21.47
CA TRP A 507 -14.58 -7.17 -20.82
C TRP A 507 -15.93 -7.77 -20.44
N SER A 508 -17.02 -7.00 -20.59
CA SER A 508 -18.33 -7.40 -20.09
C SER A 508 -19.00 -8.35 -21.06
N HIS A 509 -19.45 -9.49 -20.54
CA HIS A 509 -20.25 -10.45 -21.30
C HIS A 509 -21.69 -9.97 -21.46
N TYR A 510 -22.16 -9.15 -20.53
CA TYR A 510 -23.51 -8.59 -20.52
C TYR A 510 -23.47 -7.09 -20.22
N ALA A 511 -24.45 -6.36 -20.73
CA ALA A 511 -24.79 -5.03 -20.28
C ALA A 511 -26.23 -4.99 -19.77
N THR A 512 -26.45 -4.47 -18.57
CA THR A 512 -27.77 -3.96 -18.20
C THR A 512 -27.98 -2.63 -18.92
N MET A 513 -28.74 -2.67 -20.01
CA MET A 513 -28.77 -1.60 -21.01
C MET A 513 -30.11 -0.86 -21.01
N ALA A 514 -30.04 0.48 -21.04
CA ALA A 514 -31.21 1.31 -21.30
C ALA A 514 -31.53 1.31 -22.79
N VAL A 515 -32.75 0.90 -23.14
CA VAL A 515 -33.23 0.82 -24.52
C VAL A 515 -34.62 1.43 -24.63
N ARG A 516 -34.98 1.93 -25.80
CA ARG A 516 -36.31 2.44 -26.12
C ARG A 516 -37.16 1.32 -26.71
N THR A 517 -38.17 0.87 -25.98
CA THR A 517 -39.19 -0.08 -26.46
C THR A 517 -40.53 0.59 -26.74
N GLY A 518 -40.75 1.81 -26.23
CA GLY A 518 -42.01 2.54 -26.36
C GLY A 518 -41.87 3.92 -26.99
N ARG A 519 -42.80 4.83 -26.64
CA ARG A 519 -42.86 6.21 -27.13
C ARG A 519 -41.65 7.07 -26.70
N SER A 520 -41.59 8.30 -27.18
CA SER A 520 -40.58 9.28 -26.75
C SER A 520 -40.65 9.59 -25.24
N GLY A 521 -39.53 10.05 -24.69
CA GLY A 521 -39.40 10.40 -23.28
C GLY A 521 -39.23 9.21 -22.32
N ALA A 522 -39.23 9.52 -21.02
CA ALA A 522 -38.90 8.59 -19.93
C ALA A 522 -39.79 7.33 -19.87
N ALA A 523 -41.07 7.46 -20.23
CA ALA A 523 -42.04 6.36 -20.16
C ALA A 523 -41.86 5.30 -21.27
N GLY A 524 -41.01 5.56 -22.28
CA GLY A 524 -40.69 4.58 -23.32
C GLY A 524 -39.36 3.85 -23.12
N ILE A 525 -38.66 4.13 -22.02
CA ILE A 525 -37.37 3.51 -21.69
C ILE A 525 -37.57 2.23 -20.90
N SER A 526 -36.84 1.18 -21.27
CA SER A 526 -36.79 -0.12 -20.63
C SER A 526 -35.35 -0.50 -20.28
N LEU A 527 -35.17 -1.47 -19.39
CA LEU A 527 -33.86 -2.08 -19.13
C LEU A 527 -33.85 -3.50 -19.68
N LEU A 528 -32.80 -3.84 -20.42
CA LEU A 528 -32.62 -5.14 -21.04
C LEU A 528 -31.21 -5.66 -20.73
N VAL A 529 -31.06 -6.93 -20.37
CA VAL A 529 -29.74 -7.55 -20.31
C VAL A 529 -29.30 -7.94 -21.72
N VAL A 530 -28.41 -7.16 -22.31
CA VAL A 530 -27.91 -7.35 -23.67
C VAL A 530 -26.58 -8.12 -23.61
N PRO A 531 -26.44 -9.26 -24.29
CA PRO A 531 -25.15 -9.94 -24.39
C PRO A 531 -24.20 -9.11 -25.26
N LEU A 532 -22.91 -9.12 -24.93
CA LEU A 532 -21.90 -8.26 -25.56
C LEU A 532 -20.75 -9.06 -26.18
N LEU A 533 -19.88 -9.67 -25.36
CA LEU A 533 -18.74 -10.44 -25.86
C LEU A 533 -19.21 -11.58 -26.79
N ASP A 534 -18.48 -11.71 -27.89
CA ASP A 534 -18.66 -12.73 -28.93
C ASP A 534 -20.07 -12.76 -29.55
N GLN A 535 -20.81 -11.63 -29.49
CA GLN A 535 -22.14 -11.52 -30.08
C GLN A 535 -22.11 -10.91 -31.48
N PRO A 536 -22.79 -11.54 -32.46
CA PRO A 536 -23.02 -10.91 -33.76
C PRO A 536 -23.72 -9.56 -33.62
N GLY A 537 -23.24 -8.55 -34.35
CA GLY A 537 -23.81 -7.21 -34.33
C GLY A 537 -23.36 -6.32 -33.17
N VAL A 538 -22.42 -6.77 -32.32
CA VAL A 538 -21.84 -5.96 -31.24
C VAL A 538 -20.39 -5.61 -31.57
N ASP A 539 -20.05 -4.32 -31.62
CA ASP A 539 -18.66 -3.84 -31.68
C ASP A 539 -18.30 -3.06 -30.40
N LEU A 540 -17.17 -3.41 -29.78
CA LEU A 540 -16.71 -2.88 -28.50
C LEU A 540 -15.37 -2.17 -28.69
N ARG A 541 -15.37 -0.84 -28.54
CA ARG A 541 -14.16 -0.02 -28.74
C ARG A 541 -13.74 0.67 -27.46
N ARG A 542 -12.52 0.41 -27.01
CA ARG A 542 -11.95 1.07 -25.83
C ARG A 542 -11.73 2.56 -26.09
N MET A 543 -12.15 3.38 -25.13
CA MET A 543 -11.97 4.83 -25.13
C MET A 543 -10.77 5.22 -24.26
N LYS A 544 -9.98 6.18 -24.72
CA LYS A 544 -8.89 6.78 -23.94
C LYS A 544 -9.43 7.98 -23.15
N THR A 545 -9.39 7.89 -21.82
CA THR A 545 -9.83 8.94 -20.89
C THR A 545 -8.63 9.68 -20.30
N SER A 546 -8.85 10.87 -19.74
CA SER A 546 -7.77 11.66 -19.10
C SER A 546 -7.25 11.00 -17.81
N GLY A 547 -8.16 10.48 -16.99
CA GLY A 547 -7.91 9.70 -15.78
C GLY A 547 -8.75 8.43 -15.79
N GLY A 548 -8.50 7.52 -14.85
CA GLY A 548 -9.11 6.20 -14.82
C GLY A 548 -8.79 5.37 -16.07
N THR A 549 -7.59 5.52 -16.63
CA THR A 549 -7.19 4.91 -17.92
C THR A 549 -7.29 3.39 -17.90
N ALA A 550 -7.09 2.78 -16.73
CA ALA A 550 -7.24 1.33 -16.57
C ALA A 550 -8.69 0.83 -16.50
N SER A 551 -9.71 1.69 -16.44
CA SER A 551 -11.12 1.30 -16.18
C SER A 551 -11.82 0.53 -17.31
N GLY A 552 -11.24 0.47 -18.51
CA GLY A 552 -11.87 -0.14 -19.69
C GLY A 552 -13.14 0.58 -20.14
N THR A 553 -13.14 1.92 -20.13
CA THR A 553 -14.26 2.72 -20.66
C THR A 553 -14.46 2.44 -22.14
N THR A 554 -15.70 2.19 -22.55
CA THR A 554 -16.01 1.57 -23.84
C THR A 554 -17.10 2.33 -24.61
N PHE A 555 -16.95 2.37 -25.92
CA PHE A 555 -17.99 2.69 -26.89
C PHE A 555 -18.56 1.37 -27.41
N ILE A 556 -19.88 1.24 -27.47
CA ILE A 556 -20.59 0.04 -27.90
C ILE A 556 -21.45 0.41 -29.11
N ASP A 557 -21.23 -0.25 -30.23
CA ASP A 557 -22.09 -0.18 -31.42
C ASP A 557 -22.95 -1.46 -31.49
N LEU A 558 -24.23 -1.31 -31.81
CA LEU A 558 -25.23 -2.39 -31.84
C LEU A 558 -25.98 -2.36 -33.17
N GLU A 559 -25.84 -3.43 -33.95
CA GLU A 559 -26.50 -3.63 -35.24
C GLU A 559 -27.26 -4.96 -35.24
N ASP A 560 -28.58 -4.88 -35.27
CA ASP A 560 -29.51 -6.02 -35.29
C ASP A 560 -29.25 -7.10 -34.22
N VAL A 561 -28.81 -6.68 -33.03
CA VAL A 561 -28.48 -7.58 -31.92
C VAL A 561 -29.75 -8.24 -31.40
N ARG A 562 -29.80 -9.57 -31.51
CA ARG A 562 -30.97 -10.37 -31.14
C ARG A 562 -30.93 -10.75 -29.67
N VAL A 563 -31.88 -10.24 -28.88
CA VAL A 563 -31.94 -10.45 -27.43
C VAL A 563 -33.25 -11.13 -27.04
N PRO A 564 -33.26 -12.22 -26.26
CA PRO A 564 -34.51 -12.86 -25.84
C PRO A 564 -35.40 -11.93 -25.00
N VAL A 565 -36.72 -12.05 -25.11
CA VAL A 565 -37.65 -11.18 -24.37
C VAL A 565 -37.57 -11.37 -22.86
N GLU A 566 -37.18 -12.55 -22.39
CA GLU A 566 -36.94 -12.89 -20.99
C GLU A 566 -35.71 -12.19 -20.38
N ASN A 567 -34.88 -11.52 -21.19
CA ASN A 567 -33.80 -10.66 -20.70
C ASN A 567 -34.31 -9.27 -20.25
N LEU A 568 -35.60 -8.98 -20.40
CA LEU A 568 -36.21 -7.75 -19.91
C LEU A 568 -36.09 -7.70 -18.38
N VAL A 569 -35.55 -6.61 -17.87
CA VAL A 569 -35.49 -6.33 -16.43
C VAL A 569 -36.76 -5.56 -16.07
N GLY A 570 -37.57 -6.10 -15.17
CA GLY A 570 -38.86 -5.51 -14.80
C GLY A 570 -39.87 -5.49 -15.95
N LEU A 571 -40.53 -4.35 -16.16
CA LEU A 571 -41.58 -4.16 -17.17
C LEU A 571 -41.17 -3.12 -18.21
N GLU A 572 -41.69 -3.25 -19.43
CA GLU A 572 -41.48 -2.26 -20.49
C GLU A 572 -41.92 -0.86 -20.04
N GLY A 573 -41.13 0.16 -20.39
CA GLY A 573 -41.40 1.56 -20.06
C GLY A 573 -41.09 1.96 -18.61
N GLN A 574 -40.67 1.02 -17.75
CA GLN A 574 -40.28 1.30 -16.36
C GLN A 574 -38.77 1.56 -16.18
N GLY A 575 -37.99 1.53 -17.26
CA GLY A 575 -36.53 1.62 -17.25
C GLY A 575 -36.01 2.86 -16.53
N MET A 576 -36.57 4.05 -16.81
CA MET A 576 -36.13 5.30 -16.17
C MET A 576 -36.28 5.27 -14.64
N LYS A 577 -37.35 4.66 -14.14
CA LYS A 577 -37.60 4.53 -12.70
C LYS A 577 -36.58 3.61 -12.03
N MET A 578 -36.23 2.50 -12.69
CA MET A 578 -35.23 1.55 -12.21
C MET A 578 -33.82 2.16 -12.22
N ILE A 579 -33.45 2.85 -13.31
CA ILE A 579 -32.18 3.58 -13.43
C ILE A 579 -32.01 4.60 -12.30
N THR A 580 -33.03 5.45 -12.10
CA THR A 580 -32.96 6.53 -11.10
C THR A 580 -32.86 5.98 -9.67
N ARG A 581 -33.41 4.79 -9.40
CA ARG A 581 -33.27 4.14 -8.09
C ARG A 581 -31.82 3.70 -7.83
N ASN A 582 -31.12 3.20 -8.85
CA ASN A 582 -29.78 2.65 -8.70
C ASN A 582 -28.75 3.74 -8.34
N PHE A 583 -28.92 4.95 -8.86
CA PHE A 583 -27.92 6.00 -8.79
C PHE A 583 -27.52 6.46 -7.37
N ASN A 584 -28.37 6.33 -6.35
CA ASN A 584 -27.98 6.79 -5.01
C ASN A 584 -26.83 5.95 -4.44
N HIS A 585 -26.88 4.62 -4.62
CA HIS A 585 -25.79 3.72 -4.23
C HIS A 585 -24.50 4.07 -4.99
N GLU A 586 -24.60 4.21 -6.31
CA GLU A 586 -23.46 4.54 -7.17
C GLU A 586 -22.82 5.88 -6.81
N ARG A 587 -23.64 6.91 -6.57
CA ARG A 587 -23.17 8.25 -6.17
C ARG A 587 -22.49 8.22 -4.82
N LEU A 588 -23.04 7.47 -3.86
CA LEU A 588 -22.42 7.34 -2.55
C LEU A 588 -21.06 6.64 -2.65
N ALA A 589 -20.94 5.59 -3.47
CA ALA A 589 -19.65 4.95 -3.79
C ALA A 589 -18.63 5.95 -4.34
N ILE A 590 -19.06 6.83 -5.26
CA ILE A 590 -18.22 7.89 -5.82
C ILE A 590 -17.77 8.85 -4.71
N VAL A 591 -18.68 9.34 -3.86
CA VAL A 591 -18.34 10.26 -2.76
C VAL A 591 -17.26 9.65 -1.85
N ILE A 592 -17.46 8.41 -1.41
CA ILE A 592 -16.53 7.71 -0.52
C ILE A 592 -15.15 7.54 -1.17
N GLY A 593 -15.10 7.04 -2.41
CA GLY A 593 -13.84 6.87 -3.12
C GLY A 593 -13.11 8.20 -3.36
N ILE A 594 -13.86 9.28 -3.60
CA ILE A 594 -13.28 10.61 -3.78
C ILE A 594 -12.70 11.16 -2.47
N VAL A 595 -13.30 10.88 -1.31
CA VAL A 595 -12.70 11.20 -0.01
C VAL A 595 -11.33 10.53 0.12
N SER A 596 -11.20 9.23 -0.17
CA SER A 596 -9.90 8.54 -0.16
C SER A 596 -8.89 9.15 -1.15
N SER A 597 -9.36 9.53 -2.35
CA SER A 597 -8.51 10.15 -3.37
C SER A 597 -7.99 11.52 -2.94
N ALA A 598 -8.83 12.32 -2.28
CA ALA A 598 -8.44 13.61 -1.73
C ALA A 598 -7.49 13.47 -0.53
N ARG A 599 -7.70 12.46 0.34
CA ARG A 599 -6.75 12.10 1.43
C ARG A 599 -5.38 11.75 0.88
N ALA A 600 -5.31 10.91 -0.16
CA ALA A 600 -4.05 10.52 -0.80
C ALA A 600 -3.32 11.74 -1.39
N ALA A 601 -4.03 12.62 -2.10
CA ALA A 601 -3.43 13.86 -2.64
C ALA A 601 -2.86 14.77 -1.55
N LEU A 602 -3.66 15.03 -0.50
CA LEU A 602 -3.28 16.00 0.52
C LEU A 602 -2.17 15.46 1.44
N SER A 603 -2.20 14.18 1.81
CA SER A 603 -1.15 13.55 2.61
C SER A 603 0.16 13.41 1.83
N ALA A 604 0.12 13.14 0.52
CA ALA A 604 1.30 13.19 -0.35
C ALA A 604 1.91 14.60 -0.36
N ALA A 605 1.09 15.64 -0.49
CA ALA A 605 1.53 17.03 -0.44
C ALA A 605 2.13 17.39 0.93
N PHE A 606 1.47 17.01 2.02
CA PHE A 606 1.94 17.24 3.38
C PHE A 606 3.31 16.60 3.60
N SER A 607 3.45 15.32 3.23
CA SER A 607 4.71 14.58 3.34
C SER A 607 5.84 15.25 2.52
N TYR A 608 5.52 15.66 1.29
CA TYR A 608 6.49 16.29 0.40
C TYR A 608 6.98 17.64 0.95
N VAL A 609 6.07 18.55 1.33
CA VAL A 609 6.48 19.89 1.79
C VAL A 609 7.11 19.89 3.19
N SER A 610 6.89 18.84 3.98
CA SER A 610 7.58 18.63 5.26
C SER A 610 9.07 18.31 5.09
N LYS A 611 9.46 17.79 3.93
CA LYS A 611 10.84 17.37 3.63
C LYS A 611 11.52 18.26 2.59
N ARG A 612 10.74 18.83 1.67
CA ARG A 612 11.28 19.61 0.56
C ARG A 612 11.79 20.96 1.04
N GLU A 613 13.07 21.22 0.88
CA GLU A 613 13.67 22.51 1.24
C GLU A 613 13.61 23.54 0.10
N ALA A 614 13.36 24.79 0.47
CA ALA A 614 13.55 25.99 -0.33
C ALA A 614 13.69 27.20 0.60
N PHE A 615 14.43 28.24 0.19
CA PHE A 615 14.66 29.44 1.01
C PHE A 615 15.29 29.12 2.39
N GLY A 616 16.11 28.06 2.48
CA GLY A 616 16.86 27.70 3.69
C GLY A 616 16.09 26.88 4.73
N SER A 617 14.85 26.45 4.45
CA SER A 617 14.05 25.61 5.35
C SER A 617 13.12 24.67 4.58
N PRO A 618 12.50 23.68 5.23
CA PRO A 618 11.37 22.96 4.63
C PRO A 618 10.27 23.92 4.15
N LEU A 619 9.61 23.58 3.04
CA LEU A 619 8.50 24.36 2.48
C LEU A 619 7.34 24.52 3.47
N MET A 620 7.16 23.54 4.38
CA MET A 620 6.20 23.61 5.48
C MET A 620 6.39 24.86 6.37
N GLU A 621 7.58 25.44 6.41
CA GLU A 621 7.85 26.66 7.18
C GLU A 621 7.23 27.93 6.58
N GLN A 622 6.83 27.87 5.31
CA GLN A 622 6.26 29.00 4.60
C GLN A 622 4.76 29.15 4.93
N PRO A 623 4.30 30.32 5.43
CA PRO A 623 2.90 30.53 5.81
C PRO A 623 1.90 30.23 4.69
N VAL A 624 2.27 30.54 3.44
CA VAL A 624 1.44 30.29 2.26
C VAL A 624 1.23 28.79 1.99
N VAL A 625 2.20 27.93 2.34
CA VAL A 625 2.09 26.47 2.21
C VAL A 625 1.12 25.94 3.25
N ARG A 626 1.29 26.35 4.51
CA ARG A 626 0.37 25.97 5.61
C ARG A 626 -1.06 26.42 5.34
N ASN A 627 -1.25 27.65 4.85
CA ASN A 627 -2.58 28.17 4.52
C ASN A 627 -3.28 27.32 3.44
N ARG A 628 -2.54 26.94 2.39
CA ARG A 628 -3.06 26.12 1.30
C ARG A 628 -3.47 24.72 1.77
N LEU A 629 -2.62 24.08 2.57
CA LEU A 629 -2.93 22.79 3.21
C LEU A 629 -4.15 22.90 4.13
N ALA A 630 -4.24 23.95 4.95
CA ALA A 630 -5.36 24.15 5.87
C ALA A 630 -6.70 24.32 5.15
N ARG A 631 -6.75 25.10 4.05
CA ARG A 631 -7.98 25.29 3.27
C ARG A 631 -8.45 23.99 2.61
N ALA A 632 -7.53 23.25 1.99
CA ALA A 632 -7.85 21.96 1.37
C ALA A 632 -8.26 20.91 2.43
N GLY A 633 -7.54 20.86 3.55
CA GLY A 633 -7.83 19.97 4.67
C GLY A 633 -9.19 20.21 5.31
N ALA A 634 -9.60 21.48 5.47
CA ALA A 634 -10.92 21.82 6.01
C ALA A 634 -12.06 21.30 5.11
N GLU A 635 -11.93 21.43 3.79
CA GLU A 635 -12.89 20.92 2.82
C GLU A 635 -12.94 19.38 2.82
N LEU A 636 -11.77 18.74 2.89
CA LEU A 636 -11.63 17.29 2.96
C LEU A 636 -12.32 16.70 4.19
N GLU A 637 -12.00 17.20 5.39
CA GLU A 637 -12.57 16.66 6.63
C GLU A 637 -14.07 16.95 6.73
N SER A 638 -14.53 18.09 6.20
CA SER A 638 -15.97 18.40 6.12
C SER A 638 -16.72 17.41 5.23
N LEU A 639 -16.18 17.08 4.06
CA LEU A 639 -16.77 16.07 3.17
C LEU A 639 -16.72 14.67 3.79
N SER A 640 -15.61 14.32 4.44
CA SER A 640 -15.45 13.02 5.11
C SER A 640 -16.53 12.82 6.18
N ALA A 641 -16.75 13.81 7.04
CA ALA A 641 -17.79 13.75 8.07
C ALA A 641 -19.20 13.66 7.47
N TRP A 642 -19.47 14.41 6.40
CA TRP A 642 -20.76 14.36 5.71
C TRP A 642 -21.01 13.02 5.02
N ALA A 643 -19.97 12.42 4.42
CA ALA A 643 -20.04 11.09 3.83
C ALA A 643 -20.40 10.04 4.89
N ASP A 644 -19.72 10.01 6.04
CA ASP A 644 -20.02 9.08 7.13
C ASP A 644 -21.45 9.24 7.64
N GLN A 645 -21.93 10.49 7.79
CA GLN A 645 -23.31 10.77 8.17
C GLN A 645 -24.31 10.21 7.14
N LEU A 646 -24.09 10.41 5.84
CA LEU A 646 -24.97 9.91 4.79
C LEU A 646 -24.96 8.37 4.71
N VAL A 647 -23.79 7.75 4.89
CA VAL A 647 -23.66 6.29 4.94
C VAL A 647 -24.42 5.74 6.14
N TYR A 648 -24.28 6.35 7.31
CA TYR A 648 -25.03 5.96 8.51
C TYR A 648 -26.54 6.10 8.29
N GLN A 649 -27.01 7.20 7.71
CA GLN A 649 -28.43 7.38 7.38
C GLN A 649 -28.93 6.35 6.35
N MET A 650 -28.10 6.00 5.37
CA MET A 650 -28.43 4.97 4.38
C MET A 650 -28.51 3.57 5.02
N ALA A 651 -27.70 3.30 6.06
CA ALA A 651 -27.76 2.05 6.83
C ALA A 651 -29.00 1.94 7.73
N ASN A 652 -29.57 3.06 8.17
CA ASN A 652 -30.62 3.09 9.19
C ASN A 652 -32.01 3.53 8.66
N LEU A 653 -32.12 3.97 7.41
CA LEU A 653 -33.39 4.31 6.78
C LEU A 653 -33.80 3.20 5.80
N GLU A 654 -35.06 2.80 5.84
CA GLU A 654 -35.55 1.71 4.98
C GLU A 654 -36.32 2.20 3.75
N GLY A 655 -36.28 1.37 2.71
CA GLY A 655 -37.28 1.38 1.64
C GLY A 655 -37.41 2.70 0.87
N GLN A 656 -38.63 3.23 0.84
CA GLN A 656 -38.99 4.45 0.10
C GLN A 656 -38.59 5.72 0.86
N GLU A 657 -38.51 5.67 2.18
CA GLU A 657 -38.17 6.80 3.02
C GLU A 657 -36.74 7.25 2.78
N ALA A 658 -35.77 6.32 2.85
CA ALA A 658 -34.37 6.59 2.52
C ALA A 658 -34.23 7.31 1.16
N ARG A 659 -34.99 6.86 0.15
CA ARG A 659 -34.95 7.43 -1.21
C ARG A 659 -35.45 8.86 -1.27
N GLN A 660 -36.58 9.15 -0.60
CA GLN A 660 -37.18 10.48 -0.61
C GLN A 660 -36.38 11.47 0.23
N GLN A 661 -35.84 11.03 1.36
CA GLN A 661 -35.11 11.91 2.28
C GLN A 661 -33.66 12.15 1.84
N LEU A 662 -32.96 11.12 1.34
CA LEU A 662 -31.53 11.21 1.06
C LEU A 662 -31.17 11.56 -0.39
N GLY A 663 -32.06 11.35 -1.36
CA GLY A 663 -31.74 11.51 -2.79
C GLY A 663 -31.18 12.90 -3.14
N GLY A 664 -31.72 13.96 -2.54
CA GLY A 664 -31.21 15.31 -2.73
C GLY A 664 -29.85 15.54 -2.08
N PHE A 665 -29.64 15.06 -0.85
CA PHE A 665 -28.37 15.22 -0.14
C PHE A 665 -27.23 14.39 -0.74
N VAL A 666 -27.50 13.17 -1.21
CA VAL A 666 -26.52 12.35 -1.94
C VAL A 666 -26.11 13.02 -3.25
N ALA A 667 -27.04 13.67 -3.96
CA ALA A 667 -26.72 14.45 -5.15
C ALA A 667 -25.80 15.65 -4.81
N LEU A 668 -26.09 16.40 -3.74
CA LEU A 668 -25.21 17.48 -3.29
C LEU A 668 -23.82 16.98 -2.88
N ALA A 669 -23.75 15.90 -2.09
CA ALA A 669 -22.49 15.32 -1.67
C ALA A 669 -21.67 14.87 -2.88
N LYS A 670 -22.30 14.26 -3.90
CA LYS A 670 -21.63 13.88 -5.15
C LYS A 670 -21.08 15.08 -5.91
N ALA A 671 -21.85 16.16 -6.03
CA ALA A 671 -21.38 17.41 -6.65
C ALA A 671 -20.20 18.00 -5.87
N LYS A 672 -20.35 18.13 -4.55
CA LYS A 672 -19.33 18.67 -3.65
C LYS A 672 -18.06 17.83 -3.65
N ALA A 673 -18.15 16.51 -3.72
CA ALA A 673 -16.99 15.62 -3.77
C ALA A 673 -16.06 15.96 -4.93
N GLY A 674 -16.60 16.21 -6.13
CA GLY A 674 -15.79 16.61 -7.28
C GLY A 674 -15.05 17.94 -7.06
N LEU A 675 -15.69 18.91 -6.41
CA LEU A 675 -15.08 20.21 -6.04
C LEU A 675 -13.98 20.06 -4.99
N VAL A 676 -14.18 19.19 -3.99
CA VAL A 676 -13.20 18.93 -2.93
C VAL A 676 -11.98 18.20 -3.49
N LEU A 677 -12.16 17.24 -4.40
CA LEU A 677 -11.03 16.60 -5.06
C LEU A 677 -10.22 17.60 -5.89
N ASP A 678 -10.90 18.47 -6.65
CA ASP A 678 -10.24 19.54 -7.39
C ASP A 678 -9.37 20.39 -6.46
N GLU A 679 -9.92 20.89 -5.34
CA GLU A 679 -9.14 21.69 -4.38
C GLU A 679 -7.95 20.93 -3.79
N CYS A 680 -8.13 19.67 -3.39
CA CYS A 680 -7.06 18.87 -2.78
C CYS A 680 -5.98 18.47 -3.80
N ALA A 681 -6.36 18.01 -4.98
CA ALA A 681 -5.42 17.62 -6.04
C ALA A 681 -4.67 18.84 -6.59
N ARG A 682 -5.36 19.97 -6.81
CA ARG A 682 -4.72 21.23 -7.22
C ARG A 682 -3.81 21.79 -6.14
N CYS A 683 -4.20 21.68 -4.87
CA CYS A 683 -3.33 21.98 -3.73
C CYS A 683 -2.03 21.18 -3.83
N ALA A 684 -2.16 19.85 -3.98
CA ALA A 684 -1.03 18.94 -4.05
C ALA A 684 -0.11 19.23 -5.24
N VAL A 685 -0.64 19.27 -6.46
CA VAL A 685 0.15 19.56 -7.68
C VAL A 685 0.94 20.86 -7.54
N LEU A 686 0.33 21.93 -7.05
CA LEU A 686 1.00 23.23 -6.91
C LEU A 686 2.05 23.24 -5.79
N LEU A 687 1.87 22.46 -4.72
CA LEU A 687 2.87 22.30 -3.67
C LEU A 687 4.05 21.42 -4.10
N PHE A 688 3.83 20.46 -5.00
CA PHE A 688 4.91 19.72 -5.67
C PHE A 688 5.66 20.57 -6.70
N GLY A 689 5.11 21.71 -7.14
CA GLY A 689 5.71 22.59 -8.13
C GLY A 689 5.89 21.89 -9.48
N GLY A 690 7.07 22.02 -10.09
CA GLY A 690 7.37 21.34 -11.37
C GLY A 690 7.19 19.83 -11.34
N ASN A 691 7.46 19.18 -10.20
CA ASN A 691 7.24 17.73 -10.03
C ASN A 691 5.75 17.36 -10.10
N GLY A 692 4.85 18.24 -9.68
CA GLY A 692 3.40 18.00 -9.73
C GLY A 692 2.85 18.06 -11.15
N TYR A 693 3.63 18.56 -12.11
CA TYR A 693 3.28 18.64 -13.53
C TYR A 693 3.81 17.43 -14.33
N THR A 694 4.74 16.65 -13.78
CA THR A 694 5.35 15.52 -14.46
C THR A 694 4.57 14.22 -14.22
N ARG A 695 4.33 13.46 -15.28
CA ARG A 695 3.67 12.14 -15.23
C ARG A 695 4.50 11.03 -14.59
N THR A 696 5.73 11.32 -14.20
CA THR A 696 6.70 10.39 -13.63
C THR A 696 7.41 11.02 -12.44
N GLY A 697 8.16 10.21 -11.70
CA GLY A 697 8.96 10.68 -10.58
C GLY A 697 8.11 11.05 -9.37
N GLN A 698 8.62 11.95 -8.51
CA GLN A 698 8.05 12.19 -7.18
C GLN A 698 6.61 12.70 -7.18
N GLY A 699 6.17 13.40 -8.23
CA GLY A 699 4.80 13.92 -8.33
C GLY A 699 3.84 13.07 -9.16
N GLU A 700 4.26 11.88 -9.62
CA GLU A 700 3.44 11.00 -10.48
C GLU A 700 2.05 10.74 -9.89
N LEU A 701 1.98 10.47 -8.58
CA LEU A 701 0.72 10.21 -7.89
C LEU A 701 -0.23 11.42 -7.96
N VAL A 702 0.24 12.61 -7.57
CA VAL A 702 -0.61 13.81 -7.51
C VAL A 702 -1.02 14.28 -8.90
N GLU A 703 -0.17 14.08 -9.92
CA GLU A 703 -0.50 14.33 -11.32
C GLU A 703 -1.61 13.39 -11.80
N LYS A 704 -1.52 12.09 -11.50
CA LYS A 704 -2.57 11.12 -11.84
C LYS A 704 -3.89 11.47 -11.17
N ILE A 705 -3.88 11.77 -9.87
CA ILE A 705 -5.09 12.19 -9.14
C ILE A 705 -5.68 13.46 -9.76
N TYR A 706 -4.86 14.43 -10.17
CA TYR A 706 -5.35 15.65 -10.81
C TYR A 706 -6.08 15.36 -12.14
N ARG A 707 -5.64 14.35 -12.91
CA ARG A 707 -6.32 13.92 -14.14
C ARG A 707 -7.64 13.18 -13.91
N GLU A 708 -7.92 12.73 -12.68
CA GLU A 708 -9.20 12.11 -12.29
C GLU A 708 -10.33 13.13 -12.08
N ILE A 709 -10.04 14.43 -11.97
CA ILE A 709 -11.04 15.47 -11.66
C ILE A 709 -12.26 15.44 -12.61
N PRO A 710 -12.12 15.33 -13.94
CA PRO A 710 -13.28 15.18 -14.82
C PRO A 710 -14.11 13.93 -14.49
N GLY A 711 -13.45 12.83 -14.14
CA GLY A 711 -14.08 11.58 -13.69
C GLY A 711 -14.83 11.71 -12.36
N ALA A 712 -14.50 12.70 -11.52
CA ALA A 712 -15.25 13.01 -10.31
C ALA A 712 -16.45 13.95 -10.57
N ARG A 713 -16.28 14.92 -11.47
CA ARG A 713 -17.28 15.99 -11.69
C ARG A 713 -18.37 15.63 -12.70
N ILE A 714 -18.11 14.73 -13.66
CA ILE A 714 -19.01 14.44 -14.78
C ILE A 714 -19.91 13.20 -14.56
N PRO A 715 -19.37 11.97 -14.39
CA PRO A 715 -20.21 10.76 -14.27
C PRO A 715 -20.97 10.73 -12.94
N GLY A 716 -22.04 9.92 -12.85
CA GLY A 716 -22.99 9.95 -11.71
C GLY A 716 -23.97 11.14 -11.75
N GLY A 717 -23.93 11.91 -12.84
CA GLY A 717 -24.64 13.17 -13.06
C GLY A 717 -23.69 14.35 -12.91
N SER A 718 -23.63 15.26 -13.89
CA SER A 718 -22.73 16.40 -13.84
C SER A 718 -23.07 17.30 -12.65
N GLU A 719 -22.07 18.04 -12.16
CA GLU A 719 -22.20 18.93 -11.00
C GLU A 719 -23.46 19.82 -11.05
N ASP A 720 -23.69 20.55 -12.14
CA ASP A 720 -24.86 21.42 -12.28
C ASP A 720 -26.18 20.65 -12.24
N VAL A 721 -26.23 19.48 -12.88
CA VAL A 721 -27.41 18.61 -12.88
C VAL A 721 -27.68 18.07 -11.48
N MET A 722 -26.63 17.81 -10.69
CA MET A 722 -26.76 17.34 -9.31
C MET A 722 -27.22 18.45 -8.37
N PHE A 723 -26.73 19.68 -8.53
CA PHE A 723 -27.22 20.83 -7.76
C PHE A 723 -28.70 21.10 -8.05
N ASP A 724 -29.12 21.11 -9.32
CA ASP A 724 -30.53 21.23 -9.70
C ASP A 724 -31.39 20.07 -9.16
N LEU A 725 -30.93 18.83 -9.37
CA LEU A 725 -31.65 17.64 -8.87
C LEU A 725 -31.86 17.70 -7.36
N ALA A 726 -30.84 18.13 -6.62
CA ALA A 726 -30.93 18.26 -5.18
C ALA A 726 -32.05 19.20 -4.75
N VAL A 727 -32.09 20.42 -5.30
CA VAL A 727 -33.12 21.41 -4.99
C VAL A 727 -34.50 20.89 -5.37
N ARG A 728 -34.65 20.26 -6.54
CA ARG A 728 -35.92 19.65 -6.95
C ARG A 728 -36.41 18.55 -6.01
N GLN A 729 -35.50 17.69 -5.52
CA GLN A 729 -35.87 16.64 -4.55
C GLN A 729 -36.26 17.24 -3.19
N LEU A 730 -35.51 18.25 -2.71
CA LEU A 730 -35.82 18.93 -1.45
C LEU A 730 -37.19 19.62 -1.51
N LEU A 731 -37.48 20.32 -2.61
CA LEU A 731 -38.77 20.99 -2.82
C LEU A 731 -39.92 19.96 -2.84
N LYS A 732 -39.74 18.85 -3.56
CA LYS A 732 -40.72 17.76 -3.59
C LYS A 732 -40.98 17.21 -2.20
N THR A 733 -39.93 16.92 -1.42
CA THR A 733 -40.06 16.39 -0.06
C THR A 733 -40.72 17.40 0.88
N TYR A 734 -40.38 18.69 0.76
CA TYR A 734 -41.02 19.76 1.53
C TYR A 734 -42.53 19.84 1.27
N HIS A 735 -42.96 19.81 -0.01
CA HIS A 735 -44.38 19.83 -0.36
C HIS A 735 -45.12 18.60 0.18
N VAL A 736 -44.56 17.40 0.01
CA VAL A 736 -45.18 16.17 0.52
C VAL A 736 -45.37 16.22 2.04
N LYS A 737 -44.36 16.64 2.79
CA LYS A 737 -44.45 16.78 4.25
C LYS A 737 -45.41 17.89 4.68
N SER A 738 -45.46 19.00 3.93
CA SER A 738 -46.37 20.12 4.22
C SER A 738 -47.84 19.73 4.02
N GLU A 739 -48.15 19.00 2.95
CA GLU A 739 -49.52 18.51 2.71
C GLU A 739 -49.94 17.45 3.74
N ALA A 740 -49.04 16.53 4.11
CA ALA A 740 -49.31 15.57 5.20
C ALA A 740 -49.66 16.28 6.52
N LEU A 741 -48.89 17.32 6.88
CA LEU A 741 -49.14 18.12 8.09
C LEU A 741 -50.50 18.84 8.04
N LYS A 742 -50.92 19.36 6.87
CA LYS A 742 -52.24 19.99 6.71
C LYS A 742 -53.37 18.98 6.88
N MET A 743 -53.21 17.78 6.33
CA MET A 743 -54.20 16.71 6.46
C MET A 743 -54.35 16.22 7.90
N ASP A 744 -53.25 16.12 8.65
CA ASP A 744 -53.32 15.73 10.06
C ASP A 744 -53.95 16.81 10.94
N LYS A 745 -53.68 18.09 10.66
CA LYS A 745 -54.37 19.21 11.32
C LYS A 745 -55.87 19.28 11.00
N ALA A 746 -56.30 18.79 9.83
CA ALA A 746 -57.72 18.75 9.44
C ALA A 746 -58.48 17.56 10.06
N LYS A 747 -57.79 16.61 10.69
CA LYS A 747 -58.38 15.46 11.41
C LYS A 747 -58.56 15.69 12.91
N ILE A 748 -57.99 16.77 13.45
CA ILE A 748 -58.17 17.27 14.81
C ILE A 748 -59.29 18.31 14.78
#